data_AF-A0A1G6S0N4-F1
#
_entry.id   AF-A0A1G6S0N4-F1
#
_cell.length_a   1.000
_cell.length_b   1.000
_cell.length_c   1.000
_cell.angle_alpha   90.00
_cell.angle_beta   90.00
_cell.angle_gamma   90.00
#
_symmetry.space_group_name_H-M   'P 1'
#
loop_
_entity.id
_entity.type
_entity.pdbx_description
1 polymer ?
#
loop_
_entity_poly.entity_id
_entity_poly.type
_entity_poly.pdbx_seq_one_letter_code
_entity_poly.pdbx_strand_id
1 'polypeptide(L)'
;MRKFRIAFFALILISSALYCTKSKDEEKQTKMIAVSGDLSFGVIDVNTTASRTVTIKNTGTGPVDISSITLPQGFSVDWPGGTIEAGSSKKVNVQFAPKQARSYTGEMIIKSEASTTFNKIQVSGEGKGEAVLSISPASLSYGDVAVDSFATRILIISNTGNLPLTINSITAADMAFTVLFIPTIAANSSQEISVKFSPLAVRPYTGTLSVSTNGGDASISLSGAGIPVPAPVLKVSPSSLSFGNIAVGSFNTKTFTVSNTGNAPLMINSITTPNAVFALNFGTTVAANSSQEIVVKFSPAAIQSYSGSLSISTNGGNANISLEGAGIAAPAPVLKVSPSSLSFGNIAVGSFNTKTFTVSNTGNAPLMINSITTPNAVFALNFGTTVAANSSQEIVVKFSPTAIQSYSGSLSISTNGGNANISLEGAGIAAPVPVLSISPLSLNFGAVTVGVYTTLEFTISNTGNAPLTITGFTTSDNSLFSISNYPVTTPAGGSQKVTAIFMPKAAQSYSGYYIIYTNGGSATITLSGTGVTGNNKIALLNSADDPDSRLVEYVVPASQYQGLINSSTFQMEIQLITKLIYEKVNDDFDFIFYVLDKPESSGVVNQLGFYGINISITNNVQGIGKGIYSNSSSWGSAGKLKSVMFFPIYDAIHRGPALHELCHNWAAYLCPTYAPDGSRYDGHWGVSNADGQLGGFKYVRTVEQNSGGVAGKTKYQASFSPATNPDGSFTSGFGVNANGGNYPVYSDIELYAMGMKSAQDLRNSNFRLNIYTGCSYDNTFGAGYFWSTGITSYTIDDLIAAKGQRVPDASSSQKNFKVLTVVLTAESETVHHYTDIVKGISWLSGAANDNSYPGWAISNFRKATGGVGSLLTTGVKNSWKTPTQSVVKKVSLRSSPIPAKTIQVDKIDKKLLYNFRH
;
A
#
# COMPACT_ATOMS: atom_id res chain seq x y z
N MET A 1 -54.46 55.34 133.07
CA MET A 1 -55.62 55.20 133.99
C MET A 1 -55.62 56.42 134.93
N ARG A 2 -56.78 57.04 135.28
CA ARG A 2 -56.96 58.19 136.24
C ARG A 2 -56.29 59.54 135.78
N LYS A 3 -56.93 60.74 135.72
CA LYS A 3 -57.59 61.70 136.68
C LYS A 3 -56.61 62.77 137.26
N PHE A 4 -56.90 64.09 137.45
CA PHE A 4 -58.10 64.95 137.20
C PHE A 4 -57.85 66.50 137.37
N ARG A 5 -58.39 67.39 136.50
CA ARG A 5 -58.60 68.88 136.66
C ARG A 5 -57.31 69.78 136.82
N ILE A 6 -57.26 71.11 137.06
CA ILE A 6 -58.26 72.21 137.38
C ILE A 6 -57.78 73.66 137.04
N ALA A 7 -58.72 74.59 136.68
CA ALA A 7 -58.90 76.09 136.90
C ALA A 7 -57.72 77.12 137.09
N PHE A 8 -57.83 78.49 137.13
CA PHE A 8 -58.91 79.52 137.02
C PHE A 8 -58.36 81.01 136.87
N PHE A 9 -59.16 81.97 136.33
CA PHE A 9 -59.16 83.47 136.59
C PHE A 9 -57.86 84.31 136.30
N ALA A 10 -57.69 85.66 136.43
CA ALA A 10 -58.47 86.95 136.54
C ALA A 10 -57.44 88.17 136.49
N LEU A 11 -57.71 89.50 136.63
CA LEU A 11 -58.68 90.52 136.10
C LEU A 11 -58.22 91.96 136.58
N ILE A 12 -58.88 93.09 136.17
CA ILE A 12 -58.80 94.50 136.75
C ILE A 12 -57.55 95.38 136.39
N LEU A 13 -57.49 96.72 136.62
CA LEU A 13 -58.14 97.89 135.95
C LEU A 13 -57.64 99.30 136.48
N ILE A 14 -58.01 100.42 135.79
CA ILE A 14 -58.33 101.80 136.34
C ILE A 14 -57.26 102.97 136.54
N SER A 15 -57.58 104.15 135.92
CA SER A 15 -57.50 105.61 136.30
C SER A 15 -56.25 106.49 136.65
N SER A 16 -56.12 107.61 135.91
CA SER A 16 -56.02 109.07 136.31
C SER A 16 -54.99 109.67 137.31
N ALA A 17 -54.40 110.84 136.96
CA ALA A 17 -54.31 112.07 137.80
C ALA A 17 -53.78 113.35 137.05
N LEU A 18 -53.94 114.53 137.69
CA LEU A 18 -53.65 115.94 137.29
C LEU A 18 -52.15 116.25 136.96
N TYR A 19 -51.81 117.22 136.08
CA TYR A 19 -51.62 118.69 136.33
C TYR A 19 -50.63 119.00 137.50
N CYS A 20 -49.64 119.91 137.40
CA CYS A 20 -49.63 121.21 136.69
C CYS A 20 -48.21 121.80 136.38
N THR A 21 -48.11 122.58 135.28
CA THR A 21 -47.11 123.65 134.94
C THR A 21 -45.59 123.43 134.83
N LYS A 22 -45.06 123.77 133.62
CA LYS A 22 -43.71 124.29 133.25
C LYS A 22 -42.49 123.36 133.48
N SER A 23 -41.46 123.36 132.62
CA SER A 23 -41.14 124.11 131.38
C SER A 23 -40.57 123.20 130.28
N LYS A 24 -40.40 123.71 129.05
CA LYS A 24 -39.87 122.96 127.89
C LYS A 24 -38.36 122.66 127.99
N ASP A 25 -37.98 121.49 127.49
CA ASP A 25 -36.91 121.27 126.50
C ASP A 25 -37.15 119.91 125.79
N GLU A 26 -36.54 119.65 124.63
CA GLU A 26 -36.78 118.45 123.79
C GLU A 26 -35.53 117.55 123.66
N GLU A 27 -35.72 116.22 123.61
CA GLU A 27 -34.64 115.22 123.61
C GLU A 27 -34.54 114.43 122.29
N LYS A 28 -33.39 113.81 122.00
CA LYS A 28 -32.97 113.42 120.63
C LYS A 28 -32.71 111.91 120.46
N GLN A 29 -33.28 111.30 119.42
CA GLN A 29 -33.15 109.87 119.10
C GLN A 29 -31.74 109.45 118.62
N THR A 30 -31.42 108.15 118.72
CA THR A 30 -30.16 107.56 118.22
C THR A 30 -30.40 106.44 117.19
N LYS A 31 -29.49 106.32 116.22
CA LYS A 31 -29.50 105.31 115.15
C LYS A 31 -28.19 104.52 115.20
N MET A 32 -28.24 103.19 115.25
CA MET A 32 -27.05 102.30 115.26
C MET A 32 -27.38 100.92 114.68
N ILE A 33 -26.40 100.23 114.11
CA ILE A 33 -26.51 98.82 113.70
C ILE A 33 -25.32 98.00 114.18
N ALA A 34 -25.52 96.68 114.28
CA ALA A 34 -24.49 95.68 114.54
C ALA A 34 -24.63 94.50 113.56
N VAL A 35 -23.51 93.86 113.21
CA VAL A 35 -23.45 92.79 112.18
C VAL A 35 -22.80 91.54 112.77
N SER A 36 -23.36 90.36 112.51
CA SER A 36 -22.88 89.08 113.07
C SER A 36 -23.14 87.88 112.15
N GLY A 37 -22.16 86.98 112.06
CA GLY A 37 -22.19 85.77 111.22
C GLY A 37 -20.78 85.25 110.95
N ASP A 38 -20.65 84.25 110.07
CA ASP A 38 -19.37 83.81 109.51
C ASP A 38 -19.53 83.56 108.00
N LEU A 39 -18.73 84.28 107.21
CA LEU A 39 -18.73 84.26 105.75
C LEU A 39 -17.45 83.63 105.17
N SER A 40 -16.89 82.63 105.87
CA SER A 40 -15.71 81.86 105.45
C SER A 40 -16.12 80.59 104.69
N PHE A 41 -16.26 80.69 103.37
CA PHE A 41 -16.83 79.63 102.52
C PHE A 41 -15.92 78.40 102.32
N GLY A 42 -14.62 78.50 102.59
CA GLY A 42 -13.66 77.42 102.35
C GLY A 42 -13.36 77.21 100.86
N VAL A 43 -12.82 76.03 100.53
CA VAL A 43 -12.50 75.64 99.15
C VAL A 43 -13.75 75.13 98.44
N ILE A 44 -14.05 75.71 97.28
CA ILE A 44 -15.22 75.43 96.43
C ILE A 44 -14.73 75.29 94.98
N ASP A 45 -15.22 74.29 94.25
CA ASP A 45 -14.79 74.10 92.85
C ASP A 45 -15.27 75.23 91.95
N VAL A 46 -14.40 75.66 91.03
CA VAL A 46 -14.67 76.73 90.07
C VAL A 46 -15.89 76.38 89.22
N ASN A 47 -16.75 77.38 89.00
CA ASN A 47 -18.09 77.30 88.41
C ASN A 47 -19.19 76.67 89.29
N THR A 48 -18.89 76.14 90.47
CA THR A 48 -19.93 75.78 91.47
C THR A 48 -20.25 76.96 92.40
N THR A 49 -21.19 76.80 93.34
CA THR A 49 -21.58 77.87 94.30
C THR A 49 -21.92 77.33 95.69
N ALA A 50 -21.66 78.11 96.73
CA ALA A 50 -22.07 77.84 98.12
C ALA A 50 -22.68 79.09 98.77
N SER A 51 -23.52 78.93 99.80
CA SER A 51 -24.24 80.03 100.47
C SER A 51 -24.10 80.00 102.00
N ARG A 52 -23.98 81.19 102.62
CA ARG A 52 -23.88 81.40 104.08
C ARG A 52 -24.70 82.63 104.50
N THR A 53 -25.18 82.66 105.74
CA THR A 53 -26.08 83.74 106.24
C THR A 53 -25.39 84.67 107.23
N VAL A 54 -25.60 85.97 107.10
CA VAL A 54 -25.23 87.01 108.07
C VAL A 54 -26.50 87.66 108.66
N THR A 55 -26.40 88.20 109.87
CA THR A 55 -27.47 88.93 110.55
C THR A 55 -27.07 90.37 110.80
N ILE A 56 -27.90 91.31 110.35
CA ILE A 56 -27.77 92.75 110.58
C ILE A 56 -28.87 93.16 111.57
N LYS A 57 -28.52 93.76 112.71
CA LYS A 57 -29.46 94.15 113.77
C LYS A 57 -29.40 95.66 113.98
N ASN A 58 -30.56 96.32 114.06
CA ASN A 58 -30.66 97.69 114.56
C ASN A 58 -30.57 97.68 116.10
N THR A 59 -29.64 98.48 116.63
CA THR A 59 -29.34 98.63 118.06
C THR A 59 -29.57 100.05 118.57
N GLY A 60 -30.05 100.96 117.72
CA GLY A 60 -30.48 102.31 118.10
C GLY A 60 -31.92 102.37 118.60
N THR A 61 -32.36 103.58 118.97
CA THR A 61 -33.73 103.85 119.46
C THR A 61 -34.70 104.32 118.37
N GLY A 62 -34.23 104.57 117.15
CA GLY A 62 -35.04 104.83 115.96
C GLY A 62 -34.78 103.84 114.80
N PRO A 63 -35.63 103.84 113.75
CA PRO A 63 -35.42 103.03 112.55
C PRO A 63 -34.13 103.42 111.81
N VAL A 64 -33.53 102.46 111.10
CA VAL A 64 -32.31 102.66 110.30
C VAL A 64 -32.48 102.10 108.89
N ASP A 65 -32.32 102.96 107.90
CA ASP A 65 -32.20 102.55 106.50
C ASP A 65 -30.79 102.06 106.15
N ILE A 66 -30.69 100.80 105.73
CA ILE A 66 -29.49 100.25 105.06
C ILE A 66 -29.50 100.72 103.61
N SER A 67 -28.66 101.69 103.27
CA SER A 67 -28.63 102.34 101.96
C SER A 67 -27.90 101.53 100.90
N SER A 68 -26.90 100.73 101.28
CA SER A 68 -26.35 99.68 100.41
C SER A 68 -25.53 98.64 101.16
N ILE A 69 -25.54 97.41 100.65
CA ILE A 69 -24.56 96.37 100.96
C ILE A 69 -23.61 96.20 99.76
N THR A 70 -22.30 96.20 100.01
CA THR A 70 -21.25 95.99 99.01
C THR A 70 -20.44 94.74 99.37
N LEU A 71 -20.06 93.94 98.36
CA LEU A 71 -19.28 92.71 98.51
C LEU A 71 -18.09 92.67 97.53
N PRO A 72 -17.03 91.89 97.80
CA PRO A 72 -15.96 91.64 96.84
C PRO A 72 -16.43 90.80 95.64
N GLN A 73 -15.72 90.90 94.52
CA GLN A 73 -15.96 90.08 93.32
C GLN A 73 -15.96 88.58 93.66
N GLY A 74 -16.95 87.84 93.17
CA GLY A 74 -17.13 86.40 93.45
C GLY A 74 -18.12 86.12 94.57
N PHE A 75 -18.54 87.13 95.33
CA PHE A 75 -19.63 87.05 96.30
C PHE A 75 -20.83 87.90 95.85
N SER A 76 -22.04 87.45 96.16
CA SER A 76 -23.31 88.18 95.93
C SER A 76 -24.19 88.13 97.19
N VAL A 77 -25.21 89.00 97.27
CA VAL A 77 -26.11 89.13 98.43
C VAL A 77 -27.59 89.08 97.99
N ASP A 78 -28.45 88.40 98.76
CA ASP A 78 -29.89 88.27 98.46
C ASP A 78 -30.74 89.49 98.85
N TRP A 79 -30.22 90.34 99.75
CA TRP A 79 -30.88 91.56 100.21
C TRP A 79 -29.88 92.73 100.21
N PRO A 80 -29.98 93.68 99.26
CA PRO A 80 -28.98 94.74 99.10
C PRO A 80 -29.18 95.98 99.99
N GLY A 81 -30.34 96.12 100.65
CA GLY A 81 -30.66 97.27 101.51
C GLY A 81 -32.15 97.39 101.87
N GLY A 82 -32.48 98.38 102.69
CA GLY A 82 -33.82 98.68 103.21
C GLY A 82 -33.86 98.97 104.72
N THR A 83 -35.03 99.38 105.22
CA THR A 83 -35.25 99.75 106.62
C THR A 83 -35.15 98.56 107.57
N ILE A 84 -34.54 98.77 108.74
CA ILE A 84 -34.59 97.87 109.90
C ILE A 84 -35.11 98.68 111.09
N GLU A 85 -36.28 98.30 111.61
CA GLU A 85 -36.91 98.93 112.78
C GLU A 85 -36.09 98.77 114.06
N ALA A 86 -36.30 99.68 115.02
CA ALA A 86 -35.57 99.69 116.30
C ALA A 86 -35.60 98.31 116.99
N GLY A 87 -34.44 97.83 117.43
CA GLY A 87 -34.26 96.52 118.07
C GLY A 87 -34.41 95.29 117.17
N SER A 88 -34.90 95.43 115.93
CA SER A 88 -35.15 94.32 114.99
C SER A 88 -33.88 93.88 114.25
N SER A 89 -33.91 92.69 113.63
CA SER A 89 -32.80 92.19 112.81
C SER A 89 -33.26 91.53 111.51
N LYS A 90 -32.43 91.69 110.48
CA LYS A 90 -32.56 91.10 109.16
C LYS A 90 -31.50 90.02 108.98
N LYS A 91 -31.91 88.79 108.64
CA LYS A 91 -31.02 87.77 108.08
C LYS A 91 -30.90 87.96 106.57
N VAL A 92 -29.69 87.75 106.07
CA VAL A 92 -29.26 88.04 104.70
C VAL A 92 -28.33 86.91 104.25
N ASN A 93 -28.56 86.32 103.09
CA ASN A 93 -27.66 85.31 102.54
C ASN A 93 -26.63 85.95 101.61
N VAL A 94 -25.38 85.50 101.78
CA VAL A 94 -24.27 85.75 100.87
C VAL A 94 -23.98 84.45 100.13
N GLN A 95 -23.81 84.51 98.82
CA GLN A 95 -23.41 83.37 97.99
C GLN A 95 -21.98 83.60 97.47
N PHE A 96 -21.15 82.56 97.52
CA PHE A 96 -19.84 82.51 96.88
C PHE A 96 -19.93 81.67 95.60
N ALA A 97 -19.39 82.20 94.50
CA ALA A 97 -19.43 81.58 93.18
C ALA A 97 -18.08 81.78 92.45
N PRO A 98 -17.02 81.02 92.81
CA PRO A 98 -15.70 81.19 92.22
C PRO A 98 -15.72 80.92 90.70
N LYS A 99 -15.14 81.85 89.94
CA LYS A 99 -14.98 81.75 88.47
C LYS A 99 -13.53 81.60 88.02
N GLN A 100 -12.58 81.61 88.96
CA GLN A 100 -11.15 81.41 88.75
C GLN A 100 -10.58 80.59 89.91
N ALA A 101 -9.57 79.77 89.64
CA ALA A 101 -8.88 79.01 90.68
C ALA A 101 -7.92 79.94 91.44
N ARG A 102 -8.42 80.54 92.53
CA ARG A 102 -7.70 81.50 93.38
C ARG A 102 -8.41 81.67 94.73
N SER A 103 -7.70 82.15 95.73
CA SER A 103 -8.32 82.68 96.96
C SER A 103 -9.08 83.98 96.67
N TYR A 104 -10.23 84.14 97.31
CA TYR A 104 -11.10 85.32 97.27
C TYR A 104 -11.29 85.81 98.71
N THR A 105 -10.94 87.06 98.98
CA THR A 105 -11.06 87.67 100.32
C THR A 105 -11.50 89.13 100.22
N GLY A 106 -12.09 89.65 101.30
CA GLY A 106 -12.38 91.07 101.45
C GLY A 106 -13.47 91.35 102.47
N GLU A 107 -13.99 92.57 102.46
CA GLU A 107 -15.01 93.03 103.40
C GLU A 107 -16.38 93.12 102.74
N MET A 108 -17.40 92.55 103.39
CA MET A 108 -18.79 92.93 103.20
C MET A 108 -19.02 94.25 103.93
N ILE A 109 -19.33 95.32 103.19
CA ILE A 109 -19.51 96.67 103.73
C ILE A 109 -20.98 97.04 103.70
N ILE A 110 -21.53 97.37 104.87
CA ILE A 110 -22.94 97.73 105.07
C ILE A 110 -23.00 99.23 105.38
N LYS A 111 -23.60 99.99 104.46
CA LYS A 111 -23.83 101.43 104.57
C LYS A 111 -25.24 101.69 105.10
N SER A 112 -25.36 102.69 105.96
CA SER A 112 -26.63 103.14 106.50
C SER A 112 -26.56 104.63 106.85
N GLU A 113 -27.71 105.27 106.98
CA GLU A 113 -27.83 106.64 107.50
C GLU A 113 -27.40 106.80 108.98
N ALA A 114 -27.21 105.69 109.72
CA ALA A 114 -26.96 105.71 111.16
C ALA A 114 -25.57 106.23 111.55
N SER A 115 -24.58 106.15 110.67
CA SER A 115 -23.20 106.59 110.98
C SER A 115 -22.39 106.90 109.74
N THR A 116 -21.41 107.81 109.87
CA THR A 116 -20.34 108.02 108.89
C THR A 116 -19.26 106.92 108.96
N THR A 117 -19.27 106.07 109.97
CA THR A 117 -18.45 104.85 110.04
C THR A 117 -19.23 103.63 109.51
N PHE A 118 -18.65 102.95 108.52
CA PHE A 118 -19.28 101.77 107.92
C PHE A 118 -19.21 100.55 108.84
N ASN A 119 -20.29 99.78 108.91
CA ASN A 119 -20.26 98.46 109.52
C ASN A 119 -19.69 97.45 108.50
N LYS A 120 -18.81 96.56 108.96
CA LYS A 120 -18.11 95.61 108.09
C LYS A 120 -18.00 94.23 108.71
N ILE A 121 -17.93 93.21 107.86
CA ILE A 121 -17.57 91.84 108.25
C ILE A 121 -16.70 91.22 107.15
N GLN A 122 -15.70 90.40 107.52
CA GLN A 122 -14.83 89.72 106.57
C GLN A 122 -15.59 88.60 105.84
N VAL A 123 -15.28 88.39 104.57
CA VAL A 123 -15.81 87.33 103.71
C VAL A 123 -14.66 86.71 102.92
N SER A 124 -14.61 85.37 102.87
CA SER A 124 -13.49 84.63 102.30
C SER A 124 -13.91 83.30 101.68
N GLY A 125 -13.16 82.80 100.71
CA GLY A 125 -13.34 81.50 100.07
C GLY A 125 -12.24 81.24 99.05
N GLU A 126 -12.13 80.03 98.54
CA GLU A 126 -11.13 79.66 97.55
C GLU A 126 -11.76 78.90 96.38
N GLY A 127 -11.46 79.31 95.16
CA GLY A 127 -11.79 78.53 93.97
C GLY A 127 -10.71 77.48 93.71
N LYS A 128 -11.07 76.19 93.61
CA LYS A 128 -10.19 75.15 93.06
C LYS A 128 -10.58 74.79 91.62
N GLY A 129 -9.60 74.54 90.76
CA GLY A 129 -9.88 73.95 89.46
C GLY A 129 -8.62 73.46 88.74
N GLU A 130 -8.80 72.46 87.89
CA GLU A 130 -7.77 71.75 87.12
C GLU A 130 -8.29 71.46 85.70
N ALA A 131 -7.38 71.42 84.72
CA ALA A 131 -7.64 70.91 83.38
C ALA A 131 -6.94 69.54 83.26
N VAL A 132 -7.58 68.55 82.60
CA VAL A 132 -7.08 67.16 82.60
C VAL A 132 -7.15 66.60 81.20
N LEU A 133 -6.00 66.30 80.60
CA LEU A 133 -5.88 65.72 79.27
C LEU A 133 -6.18 64.21 79.27
N SER A 134 -6.97 63.76 78.29
CA SER A 134 -7.06 62.35 77.90
C SER A 134 -7.13 62.24 76.37
N ILE A 135 -6.51 61.20 75.80
CA ILE A 135 -6.43 60.98 74.34
C ILE A 135 -6.78 59.52 74.02
N SER A 136 -7.57 59.30 72.96
CA SER A 136 -7.91 57.97 72.46
C SER A 136 -8.10 57.98 70.93
N PRO A 137 -7.66 56.95 70.18
CA PRO A 137 -6.90 55.78 70.63
C PRO A 137 -5.41 56.10 70.87
N ALA A 138 -4.69 55.20 71.55
CA ALA A 138 -3.26 55.32 71.81
C ALA A 138 -2.35 55.16 70.57
N SER A 139 -2.91 54.73 69.43
CA SER A 139 -2.20 54.65 68.15
C SER A 139 -3.14 54.74 66.96
N LEU A 140 -2.64 55.24 65.82
CA LEU A 140 -3.36 55.34 64.55
C LEU A 140 -2.58 54.61 63.45
N SER A 141 -3.16 53.51 62.94
CA SER A 141 -2.63 52.77 61.81
C SER A 141 -3.42 53.05 60.52
N TYR A 142 -2.70 53.37 59.47
CA TYR A 142 -3.24 53.75 58.16
C TYR A 142 -3.21 52.60 57.15
N GLY A 143 -2.34 51.61 57.36
CA GLY A 143 -2.05 50.55 56.40
C GLY A 143 -1.24 51.05 55.20
N ASP A 144 -1.38 50.35 54.08
CA ASP A 144 -0.78 50.73 52.81
C ASP A 144 -1.56 51.87 52.16
N VAL A 145 -0.88 52.94 51.79
CA VAL A 145 -1.42 54.09 51.06
C VAL A 145 -0.49 54.37 49.89
N ALA A 146 -1.04 54.57 48.68
CA ALA A 146 -0.23 54.93 47.52
C ALA A 146 0.45 56.29 47.73
N VAL A 147 1.68 56.43 47.24
CA VAL A 147 2.33 57.75 47.12
C VAL A 147 1.42 58.72 46.34
N ASP A 148 1.45 60.00 46.72
CA ASP A 148 0.55 61.07 46.23
C ASP A 148 -0.95 60.89 46.57
N SER A 149 -1.33 59.83 47.31
CA SER A 149 -2.66 59.64 47.86
C SER A 149 -2.74 60.05 49.34
N PHE A 150 -3.89 59.85 49.98
CA PHE A 150 -4.04 60.04 51.43
C PHE A 150 -5.10 59.18 52.08
N ALA A 151 -4.94 58.94 53.38
CA ALA A 151 -5.93 58.33 54.26
C ALA A 151 -6.07 59.15 55.56
N THR A 152 -7.24 59.13 56.17
CA THR A 152 -7.52 59.80 57.45
C THR A 152 -7.88 58.80 58.55
N ARG A 153 -7.62 59.18 59.80
CA ARG A 153 -8.09 58.52 61.02
C ARG A 153 -8.49 59.58 62.04
N ILE A 154 -9.40 59.24 62.95
CA ILE A 154 -9.87 60.15 64.00
C ILE A 154 -9.04 59.95 65.28
N LEU A 155 -8.61 61.06 65.86
CA LEU A 155 -8.09 61.15 67.22
C LEU A 155 -9.10 61.91 68.07
N ILE A 156 -9.45 61.37 69.24
CA ILE A 156 -10.30 62.04 70.22
C ILE A 156 -9.41 62.63 71.30
N ILE A 157 -9.47 63.95 71.48
CA ILE A 157 -8.84 64.64 72.61
C ILE A 157 -9.97 65.08 73.56
N SER A 158 -9.83 64.73 74.83
CA SER A 158 -10.83 64.97 75.88
C SER A 158 -10.24 65.80 77.01
N ASN A 159 -11.04 66.74 77.52
CA ASN A 159 -10.79 67.44 78.76
C ASN A 159 -11.74 66.92 79.84
N THR A 160 -11.22 66.18 80.81
CA THR A 160 -11.98 65.68 81.96
C THR A 160 -11.87 66.58 83.20
N GLY A 161 -11.25 67.76 83.06
CA GLY A 161 -11.14 68.77 84.11
C GLY A 161 -12.30 69.77 84.14
N ASN A 162 -12.35 70.56 85.21
CA ASN A 162 -13.35 71.63 85.42
C ASN A 162 -12.90 73.02 84.93
N LEU A 163 -11.63 73.17 84.52
CA LEU A 163 -11.12 74.32 83.77
C LEU A 163 -10.94 73.99 82.27
N PRO A 164 -10.91 75.00 81.38
CA PRO A 164 -10.60 74.78 79.96
C PRO A 164 -9.20 74.20 79.74
N LEU A 165 -9.10 73.24 78.84
CA LEU A 165 -7.85 72.63 78.39
C LEU A 165 -7.32 73.44 77.20
N THR A 166 -6.30 74.27 77.44
CA THR A 166 -5.56 74.99 76.41
C THR A 166 -4.54 74.04 75.80
N ILE A 167 -4.57 73.90 74.48
CA ILE A 167 -3.61 73.08 73.73
C ILE A 167 -2.49 74.00 73.23
N ASN A 168 -1.28 73.74 73.71
CA ASN A 168 -0.08 74.51 73.38
C ASN A 168 0.45 74.13 71.99
N SER A 169 0.41 72.84 71.67
CA SER A 169 0.87 72.30 70.38
C SER A 169 0.25 70.94 70.09
N ILE A 170 0.14 70.63 68.80
CA ILE A 170 -0.08 69.29 68.26
C ILE A 170 0.93 69.12 67.13
N THR A 171 1.85 68.16 67.23
CA THR A 171 2.95 67.97 66.26
C THR A 171 3.14 66.51 65.89
N ALA A 172 3.46 66.24 64.62
CA ALA A 172 3.83 64.92 64.12
C ALA A 172 5.34 64.83 63.85
N ALA A 173 5.93 63.66 64.08
CA ALA A 173 7.36 63.43 63.88
C ALA A 173 7.80 63.31 62.40
N ASP A 174 6.89 62.96 61.48
CA ASP A 174 7.13 62.85 60.03
C ASP A 174 6.07 63.68 59.29
N MET A 175 6.51 64.52 58.34
CA MET A 175 5.63 65.44 57.58
C MET A 175 4.58 64.73 56.70
N ALA A 176 4.70 63.42 56.48
CA ALA A 176 3.63 62.62 55.88
C ALA A 176 2.37 62.59 56.76
N PHE A 177 2.46 62.89 58.05
CA PHE A 177 1.31 63.02 58.94
C PHE A 177 0.97 64.50 59.20
N THR A 178 -0.29 64.87 58.98
CA THR A 178 -0.82 66.23 59.16
C THR A 178 -2.08 66.20 60.00
N VAL A 179 -2.32 67.26 60.78
CA VAL A 179 -3.40 67.34 61.76
C VAL A 179 -3.84 68.81 61.91
N LEU A 180 -5.12 69.04 62.17
CA LEU A 180 -5.64 70.38 62.42
C LEU A 180 -5.40 70.79 63.88
N PHE A 181 -4.77 71.94 64.09
CA PHE A 181 -4.63 72.53 65.42
C PHE A 181 -5.98 73.08 65.92
N ILE A 182 -6.30 72.79 67.18
CA ILE A 182 -7.43 73.36 67.91
C ILE A 182 -6.89 74.04 69.19
N PRO A 183 -7.31 75.27 69.53
CA PRO A 183 -6.65 76.05 70.59
C PRO A 183 -7.08 75.66 72.01
N THR A 184 -8.35 75.27 72.19
CA THR A 184 -8.94 74.99 73.51
C THR A 184 -10.05 73.95 73.41
N ILE A 185 -10.18 73.13 74.46
CA ILE A 185 -11.34 72.25 74.70
C ILE A 185 -12.01 72.69 76.02
N ALA A 186 -13.32 72.85 75.99
CA ALA A 186 -14.11 73.26 77.17
C ALA A 186 -14.02 72.22 78.30
N ALA A 187 -14.36 72.63 79.53
CA ALA A 187 -14.44 71.73 80.68
C ALA A 187 -15.42 70.56 80.40
N ASN A 188 -15.07 69.35 80.84
CA ASN A 188 -15.86 68.12 80.65
C ASN A 188 -16.32 67.87 79.20
N SER A 189 -15.49 68.21 78.21
CA SER A 189 -15.81 68.12 76.77
C SER A 189 -14.73 67.37 75.99
N SER A 190 -15.09 66.85 74.82
CA SER A 190 -14.18 66.16 73.91
C SER A 190 -14.30 66.71 72.50
N GLN A 191 -13.21 66.64 71.73
CA GLN A 191 -13.16 67.03 70.32
C GLN A 191 -12.52 65.92 69.48
N GLU A 192 -13.20 65.54 68.41
CA GLU A 192 -12.65 64.68 67.36
C GLU A 192 -11.78 65.51 66.40
N ILE A 193 -10.62 64.98 66.03
CA ILE A 193 -9.66 65.61 65.12
C ILE A 193 -9.26 64.59 64.05
N SER A 194 -9.34 64.98 62.78
CA SER A 194 -8.82 64.16 61.68
C SER A 194 -7.30 64.30 61.59
N VAL A 195 -6.59 63.18 61.75
CA VAL A 195 -5.17 63.04 61.43
C VAL A 195 -5.07 62.39 60.05
N LYS A 196 -4.34 63.02 59.14
CA LYS A 196 -4.19 62.65 57.72
C LYS A 196 -2.78 62.11 57.48
N PHE A 197 -2.67 60.95 56.83
CA PHE A 197 -1.44 60.39 56.30
C PHE A 197 -1.37 60.55 54.78
N SER A 198 -0.29 61.11 54.27
CA SER A 198 0.06 61.27 52.85
C SER A 198 1.53 60.86 52.63
N PRO A 199 1.81 59.61 52.22
CA PRO A 199 3.17 59.17 51.96
C PRO A 199 3.76 59.86 50.72
N LEU A 200 5.00 60.30 50.84
CA LEU A 200 5.78 60.99 49.79
C LEU A 200 6.81 60.09 49.10
N ALA A 201 6.99 58.86 49.60
CA ALA A 201 7.95 57.89 49.08
C ALA A 201 7.49 56.46 49.36
N VAL A 202 7.98 55.50 48.58
CA VAL A 202 7.70 54.07 48.77
C VAL A 202 8.55 53.53 49.93
N ARG A 203 8.03 53.61 51.16
CA ARG A 203 8.67 53.11 52.39
C ARG A 203 7.65 52.93 53.52
N PRO A 204 7.96 52.15 54.58
CA PRO A 204 7.25 52.26 55.84
C PRO A 204 7.41 53.67 56.46
N TYR A 205 6.37 54.08 57.18
CA TYR A 205 6.29 55.31 57.96
C TYR A 205 5.91 54.94 59.40
N THR A 206 6.75 55.36 60.35
CA THR A 206 6.48 55.26 61.79
C THR A 206 6.88 56.56 62.46
N GLY A 207 6.19 56.92 63.54
CA GLY A 207 6.47 58.12 64.30
C GLY A 207 5.49 58.30 65.45
N THR A 208 5.52 59.47 66.08
CA THR A 208 4.54 59.87 67.10
C THR A 208 3.78 61.12 66.68
N LEU A 209 2.55 61.24 67.18
CA LEU A 209 1.89 62.53 67.37
C LEU A 209 2.07 62.92 68.84
N SER A 210 2.55 64.14 69.10
CA SER A 210 2.67 64.71 70.44
C SER A 210 1.67 65.84 70.61
N VAL A 211 1.03 65.91 71.78
CA VAL A 211 0.08 66.94 72.19
C VAL A 211 0.55 67.51 73.52
N SER A 212 0.75 68.82 73.59
CA SER A 212 1.05 69.53 74.84
C SER A 212 -0.10 70.44 75.26
N THR A 213 -0.45 70.45 76.54
CA THR A 213 -1.57 71.22 77.08
C THR A 213 -1.30 71.79 78.47
N ASN A 214 -2.14 72.71 78.95
CA ASN A 214 -2.15 73.13 80.35
C ASN A 214 -2.65 72.04 81.34
N GLY A 215 -3.14 70.90 80.84
CA GLY A 215 -3.56 69.73 81.61
C GLY A 215 -2.64 68.51 81.45
N GLY A 216 -1.39 68.73 81.00
CA GLY A 216 -0.38 67.70 80.77
C GLY A 216 -0.01 67.51 79.30
N ASP A 217 1.02 66.69 79.06
CA ASP A 217 1.48 66.28 77.74
C ASP A 217 1.15 64.80 77.50
N ALA A 218 0.83 64.43 76.26
CA ALA A 218 0.61 63.05 75.85
C ALA A 218 1.09 62.81 74.41
N SER A 219 1.34 61.55 74.05
CA SER A 219 1.67 61.18 72.67
C SER A 219 1.05 59.83 72.27
N ILE A 220 0.86 59.66 70.97
CA ILE A 220 0.33 58.44 70.36
C ILE A 220 1.23 57.96 69.21
N SER A 221 1.22 56.65 68.92
CA SER A 221 2.01 56.09 67.82
C SER A 221 1.28 56.20 66.49
N LEU A 222 1.99 56.60 65.43
CA LEU A 222 1.49 56.66 64.05
C LEU A 222 2.21 55.60 63.20
N SER A 223 1.47 54.86 62.36
CA SER A 223 2.07 53.89 61.44
C SER A 223 1.31 53.74 60.11
N GLY A 224 2.06 53.53 59.04
CA GLY A 224 1.54 53.25 57.69
C GLY A 224 2.67 52.90 56.73
N ALA A 225 2.34 52.63 55.47
CA ALA A 225 3.35 52.45 54.42
C ALA A 225 2.96 53.23 53.16
N GLY A 226 3.95 53.90 52.57
CA GLY A 226 3.86 54.35 51.19
C GLY A 226 4.12 53.17 50.26
N ILE A 227 3.15 52.84 49.41
CA ILE A 227 3.29 51.84 48.34
C ILE A 227 3.36 52.53 46.96
N PRO A 228 3.90 51.87 45.91
CA PRO A 228 3.90 52.43 44.56
C PRO A 228 2.46 52.72 44.10
N VAL A 229 2.27 53.78 43.32
CA VAL A 229 1.00 54.06 42.64
C VAL A 229 0.62 52.85 41.78
N PRO A 230 -0.56 52.24 41.95
CA PRO A 230 -0.95 51.08 41.16
C PRO A 230 -1.05 51.41 39.67
N ALA A 231 -0.34 50.65 38.84
CA ALA A 231 -0.24 50.89 37.40
C ALA A 231 -0.41 49.58 36.60
N PRO A 232 -1.11 49.61 35.46
CA PRO A 232 -1.16 48.50 34.52
C PRO A 232 0.10 48.49 33.64
N VAL A 233 0.54 47.31 33.20
CA VAL A 233 1.73 47.17 32.33
C VAL A 233 1.39 46.25 31.17
N LEU A 234 1.35 46.81 29.95
CA LEU A 234 1.07 46.06 28.73
C LEU A 234 2.26 45.19 28.32
N LYS A 235 2.01 43.90 28.11
CA LYS A 235 2.92 42.99 27.39
C LYS A 235 2.12 42.21 26.34
N VAL A 236 2.67 42.08 25.13
CA VAL A 236 2.07 41.28 24.05
C VAL A 236 3.01 40.18 23.56
N SER A 237 2.46 39.05 23.13
CA SER A 237 3.24 37.95 22.54
C SER A 237 2.36 37.05 21.65
N PRO A 238 2.82 36.61 20.46
CA PRO A 238 4.04 37.05 19.77
C PRO A 238 3.92 38.48 19.22
N SER A 239 5.03 39.06 18.76
CA SER A 239 5.08 40.38 18.09
C SER A 239 4.81 40.31 16.58
N SER A 240 4.57 39.12 16.01
CA SER A 240 4.15 38.94 14.63
C SER A 240 3.26 37.70 14.44
N LEU A 241 2.37 37.74 13.45
CA LEU A 241 1.50 36.63 13.05
C LEU A 241 1.58 36.43 11.54
N SER A 242 2.18 35.31 11.13
CA SER A 242 2.22 34.87 9.73
C SER A 242 1.10 33.87 9.45
N PHE A 243 0.26 34.17 8.46
CA PHE A 243 -0.87 33.33 8.04
C PHE A 243 -0.54 32.45 6.82
N GLY A 244 0.55 32.74 6.11
CA GLY A 244 0.96 32.06 4.89
C GLY A 244 0.01 32.30 3.70
N ASN A 245 0.01 31.36 2.76
CA ASN A 245 -0.80 31.40 1.55
C ASN A 245 -2.19 30.79 1.79
N ILE A 246 -3.24 31.60 1.73
CA ILE A 246 -4.64 31.18 1.91
C ILE A 246 -5.40 31.40 0.61
N ALA A 247 -6.22 30.42 0.21
CA ALA A 247 -7.07 30.53 -0.97
C ALA A 247 -8.06 31.70 -0.84
N VAL A 248 -8.27 32.47 -1.92
CA VAL A 248 -9.32 33.51 -1.96
C VAL A 248 -10.68 32.93 -1.61
N GLY A 249 -11.39 33.59 -0.69
CA GLY A 249 -12.68 33.13 -0.15
C GLY A 249 -12.60 32.16 1.03
N SER A 250 -11.42 31.58 1.30
CA SER A 250 -11.14 30.80 2.52
C SER A 250 -10.63 31.72 3.64
N PHE A 251 -10.45 31.16 4.84
CA PHE A 251 -9.84 31.87 5.97
C PHE A 251 -8.94 30.98 6.82
N ASN A 252 -8.07 31.60 7.61
CA ASN A 252 -7.25 30.95 8.63
C ASN A 252 -7.21 31.82 9.91
N THR A 253 -6.90 31.22 11.05
CA THR A 253 -6.83 31.90 12.36
C THR A 253 -5.48 31.72 13.02
N LYS A 254 -4.98 32.80 13.62
CA LYS A 254 -3.82 32.82 14.52
C LYS A 254 -4.19 33.60 15.78
N THR A 255 -3.46 33.37 16.88
CA THR A 255 -3.77 34.02 18.15
C THR A 255 -2.54 34.73 18.72
N PHE A 256 -2.81 35.77 19.52
CA PHE A 256 -1.79 36.44 20.33
C PHE A 256 -2.36 36.73 21.73
N THR A 257 -1.47 36.89 22.70
CA THR A 257 -1.83 37.16 24.09
C THR A 257 -1.56 38.62 24.44
N VAL A 258 -2.54 39.27 25.06
CA VAL A 258 -2.37 40.54 25.80
C VAL A 258 -2.28 40.19 27.27
N SER A 259 -1.13 40.45 27.89
CA SER A 259 -0.90 40.26 29.33
C SER A 259 -0.80 41.62 30.03
N ASN A 260 -1.40 41.71 31.21
CA ASN A 260 -1.19 42.79 32.16
C ASN A 260 -0.24 42.31 33.25
N THR A 261 1.03 42.75 33.20
CA THR A 261 2.03 42.46 34.23
C THR A 261 2.11 43.56 35.29
N GLY A 262 1.09 44.42 35.37
CA GLY A 262 0.93 45.46 36.37
C GLY A 262 -0.01 45.07 37.51
N ASN A 263 -0.08 45.93 38.52
CA ASN A 263 -0.89 45.75 39.74
C ASN A 263 -2.23 46.52 39.71
N ALA A 264 -2.55 47.22 38.62
CA ALA A 264 -3.87 47.81 38.36
C ALA A 264 -4.49 47.26 37.05
N PRO A 265 -5.83 47.38 36.83
CA PRO A 265 -6.48 46.88 35.62
C PRO A 265 -6.02 47.57 34.33
N LEU A 266 -5.67 46.76 33.33
CA LEU A 266 -5.30 47.20 31.99
C LEU A 266 -6.58 47.33 31.15
N MET A 267 -6.95 48.55 30.79
CA MET A 267 -8.07 48.85 29.88
C MET A 267 -7.55 48.91 28.45
N ILE A 268 -8.18 48.17 27.55
CA ILE A 268 -7.89 48.16 26.11
C ILE A 268 -8.79 49.19 25.44
N ASN A 269 -8.19 50.31 25.03
CA ASN A 269 -8.87 51.44 24.41
C ASN A 269 -9.26 51.12 22.95
N SER A 270 -8.35 50.46 22.22
CA SER A 270 -8.57 50.06 20.84
C SER A 270 -7.60 48.96 20.40
N ILE A 271 -8.05 48.14 19.45
CA ILE A 271 -7.20 47.29 18.62
C ILE A 271 -7.62 47.51 17.17
N THR A 272 -6.70 48.01 16.34
CA THR A 272 -6.93 48.37 14.94
C THR A 272 -6.12 47.45 14.03
N THR A 273 -6.77 46.83 13.05
CA THR A 273 -6.11 46.00 12.02
C THR A 273 -5.77 46.84 10.77
N PRO A 274 -4.71 46.50 10.01
CA PRO A 274 -4.26 47.29 8.87
C PRO A 274 -5.14 47.15 7.63
N ASN A 275 -6.03 46.14 7.60
CA ASN A 275 -6.94 45.87 6.49
C ASN A 275 -8.11 45.00 6.99
N ALA A 276 -9.31 45.20 6.43
CA ALA A 276 -10.53 44.46 6.77
C ALA A 276 -10.45 42.94 6.51
N VAL A 277 -9.48 42.42 5.74
CA VAL A 277 -9.22 40.97 5.65
C VAL A 277 -8.75 40.36 6.97
N PHE A 278 -8.28 41.18 7.93
CA PHE A 278 -7.97 40.77 9.30
C PHE A 278 -9.09 41.20 10.25
N ALA A 279 -9.87 40.23 10.73
CA ALA A 279 -10.95 40.43 11.70
C ALA A 279 -10.59 39.79 13.05
N LEU A 280 -10.99 40.43 14.16
CA LEU A 280 -10.74 39.97 15.53
C LEU A 280 -11.84 40.46 16.48
N ASN A 281 -11.97 39.80 17.62
CA ASN A 281 -12.79 40.25 18.77
C ASN A 281 -11.92 40.23 20.03
N PHE A 282 -12.12 41.18 20.94
CA PHE A 282 -11.32 41.35 22.15
C PHE A 282 -12.19 41.82 23.33
N GLY A 283 -11.70 41.65 24.56
CA GLY A 283 -12.31 42.22 25.77
C GLY A 283 -11.75 43.60 26.08
N THR A 284 -12.51 44.42 26.80
CA THR A 284 -12.11 45.80 27.12
C THR A 284 -11.16 45.92 28.31
N THR A 285 -10.99 44.87 29.12
CA THR A 285 -10.20 44.91 30.36
C THR A 285 -9.46 43.60 30.62
N VAL A 286 -8.19 43.69 31.03
CA VAL A 286 -7.39 42.59 31.57
C VAL A 286 -7.01 42.91 33.02
N ALA A 287 -7.42 42.05 33.96
CA ALA A 287 -7.14 42.24 35.39
C ALA A 287 -5.62 42.23 35.71
N ALA A 288 -5.25 42.71 36.89
CA ALA A 288 -3.85 42.68 37.35
C ALA A 288 -3.28 41.25 37.30
N ASN A 289 -2.01 41.11 36.91
CA ASN A 289 -1.30 39.83 36.73
C ASN A 289 -2.03 38.77 35.85
N SER A 290 -2.96 39.20 34.98
CA SER A 290 -3.79 38.32 34.15
C SER A 290 -3.48 38.50 32.65
N SER A 291 -4.06 37.65 31.81
CA SER A 291 -3.95 37.76 30.35
C SER A 291 -5.25 37.43 29.62
N GLN A 292 -5.36 37.90 28.38
CA GLN A 292 -6.39 37.54 27.42
C GLN A 292 -5.74 37.06 26.12
N GLU A 293 -6.18 35.92 25.60
CA GLU A 293 -5.87 35.49 24.23
C GLU A 293 -6.88 36.12 23.25
N ILE A 294 -6.37 36.60 22.12
CA ILE A 294 -7.13 37.27 21.07
C ILE A 294 -6.93 36.51 19.76
N VAL A 295 -8.04 36.10 19.14
CA VAL A 295 -8.05 35.37 17.86
C VAL A 295 -8.15 36.36 16.71
N VAL A 296 -7.18 36.30 15.78
CA VAL A 296 -7.17 37.06 14.53
C VAL A 296 -7.45 36.11 13.37
N LYS A 297 -8.51 36.41 12.61
CA LYS A 297 -8.93 35.70 11.40
C LYS A 297 -8.48 36.47 10.16
N PHE A 298 -7.69 35.83 9.31
CA PHE A 298 -7.30 36.33 7.99
C PHE A 298 -8.16 35.69 6.90
N SER A 299 -8.82 36.50 6.08
CA SER A 299 -9.75 36.06 5.01
C SER A 299 -9.49 36.85 3.72
N PRO A 300 -8.56 36.44 2.84
CA PRO A 300 -8.22 37.19 1.63
C PRO A 300 -9.34 37.14 0.58
N ALA A 301 -9.65 38.30 -0.01
CA ALA A 301 -10.68 38.46 -1.04
C ALA A 301 -10.11 38.58 -2.47
N ALA A 302 -8.79 38.76 -2.62
CA ALA A 302 -8.11 38.89 -3.91
C ALA A 302 -6.76 38.15 -3.91
N ILE A 303 -6.24 37.84 -5.10
CA ILE A 303 -4.94 37.17 -5.28
C ILE A 303 -3.83 38.22 -5.12
N GLN A 304 -3.40 38.46 -3.89
CA GLN A 304 -2.38 39.45 -3.54
C GLN A 304 -1.74 39.14 -2.18
N SER A 305 -0.54 39.67 -1.94
CA SER A 305 0.02 39.75 -0.59
C SER A 305 -0.68 40.82 0.24
N TYR A 306 -0.79 40.58 1.55
CA TYR A 306 -1.27 41.50 2.56
C TYR A 306 -0.24 41.57 3.69
N SER A 307 0.18 42.77 4.06
CA SER A 307 1.05 43.01 5.20
C SER A 307 0.70 44.33 5.89
N GLY A 308 1.05 44.46 7.17
CA GLY A 308 0.86 45.69 7.93
C GLY A 308 1.01 45.48 9.44
N SER A 309 0.73 46.54 10.22
CA SER A 309 0.74 46.49 11.68
C SER A 309 -0.67 46.46 12.23
N LEU A 310 -0.96 45.52 13.13
CA LEU A 310 -2.07 45.59 14.08
C LEU A 310 -1.60 46.44 15.26
N SER A 311 -2.32 47.51 15.57
CA SER A 311 -1.97 48.45 16.65
C SER A 311 -2.92 48.32 17.84
N ILE A 312 -2.36 48.28 19.05
CA ILE A 312 -3.05 48.10 20.33
C ILE A 312 -2.78 49.34 21.18
N SER A 313 -3.84 49.94 21.73
CA SER A 313 -3.71 51.04 22.69
C SER A 313 -4.40 50.73 24.00
N THR A 314 -3.73 51.03 25.12
CA THR A 314 -4.21 50.74 26.48
C THR A 314 -3.84 51.86 27.46
N ASN A 315 -4.43 51.85 28.65
CA ASN A 315 -3.97 52.68 29.77
C ASN A 315 -2.59 52.27 30.35
N GLY A 316 -2.01 51.14 29.91
CA GLY A 316 -0.71 50.61 30.33
C GLY A 316 0.35 50.61 29.22
N GLY A 317 0.14 51.39 28.15
CA GLY A 317 1.04 51.52 27.00
C GLY A 317 0.38 51.20 25.66
N ASN A 318 1.17 51.31 24.58
CA ASN A 318 0.78 50.92 23.22
C ASN A 318 1.69 49.79 22.73
N ALA A 319 1.18 48.92 21.85
CA ALA A 319 1.95 47.85 21.21
C ALA A 319 1.55 47.67 19.75
N ASN A 320 2.44 47.03 18.98
CA ASN A 320 2.22 46.70 17.57
C ASN A 320 2.54 45.22 17.32
N ILE A 321 1.77 44.59 16.43
CA ILE A 321 1.98 43.20 15.99
C ILE A 321 1.99 43.17 14.46
N SER A 322 3.08 42.72 13.86
CA SER A 322 3.19 42.61 12.39
C SER A 322 2.32 41.47 11.88
N LEU A 323 1.42 41.76 10.95
CA LEU A 323 0.60 40.76 10.26
C LEU A 323 1.10 40.55 8.83
N GLU A 324 1.16 39.29 8.39
CA GLU A 324 1.45 38.95 7.00
C GLU A 324 0.65 37.72 6.52
N GLY A 325 0.27 37.71 5.24
CA GLY A 325 -0.38 36.58 4.58
C GLY A 325 -0.65 36.90 3.12
N ALA A 326 -0.89 35.88 2.29
CA ALA A 326 -1.20 36.08 0.88
C ALA A 326 -2.50 35.39 0.50
N GLY A 327 -3.35 36.10 -0.25
CA GLY A 327 -4.40 35.49 -1.05
C GLY A 327 -3.80 34.82 -2.27
N ILE A 328 -4.04 33.52 -2.43
CA ILE A 328 -3.67 32.77 -3.64
C ILE A 328 -4.93 32.31 -4.38
N ALA A 329 -4.77 31.94 -5.66
CA ALA A 329 -5.83 31.32 -6.43
C ALA A 329 -6.43 30.12 -5.66
N ALA A 330 -7.76 30.04 -5.64
CA ALA A 330 -8.44 28.87 -5.07
C ALA A 330 -8.05 27.61 -5.87
N PRO A 331 -7.74 26.47 -5.21
CA PRO A 331 -7.39 25.25 -5.92
C PRO A 331 -8.50 24.81 -6.88
N ALA A 332 -8.13 24.56 -8.13
CA ALA A 332 -9.04 24.24 -9.22
C ALA A 332 -8.57 23.01 -10.00
N PRO A 333 -9.48 22.10 -10.40
CA PRO A 333 -9.17 21.02 -11.33
C PRO A 333 -9.09 21.55 -12.76
N VAL A 334 -8.26 20.92 -13.61
CA VAL A 334 -8.13 21.30 -15.02
C VAL A 334 -8.19 20.05 -15.88
N LEU A 335 -9.27 19.90 -16.64
CA LEU A 335 -9.48 18.77 -17.54
C LEU A 335 -8.56 18.85 -18.77
N LYS A 336 -7.80 17.78 -19.03
CA LYS A 336 -7.11 17.52 -20.30
C LYS A 336 -7.40 16.10 -20.75
N VAL A 337 -7.71 15.90 -22.03
CA VAL A 337 -7.94 14.57 -22.62
C VAL A 337 -6.97 14.31 -23.78
N SER A 338 -6.58 13.05 -23.97
CA SER A 338 -5.72 12.64 -25.10
C SER A 338 -5.84 11.13 -25.38
N PRO A 339 -5.95 10.70 -26.65
CA PRO A 339 -6.14 11.50 -27.86
C PRO A 339 -7.56 12.11 -27.93
N SER A 340 -7.78 13.04 -28.86
CA SER A 340 -9.09 13.63 -29.16
C SER A 340 -9.95 12.79 -30.13
N SER A 341 -9.43 11.67 -30.63
CA SER A 341 -10.18 10.73 -31.47
C SER A 341 -9.71 9.28 -31.27
N LEU A 342 -10.63 8.32 -31.42
CA LEU A 342 -10.37 6.89 -31.39
C LEU A 342 -10.96 6.21 -32.63
N SER A 343 -10.07 5.74 -33.51
CA SER A 343 -10.45 4.92 -34.67
C SER A 343 -10.27 3.44 -34.36
N PHE A 344 -11.36 2.68 -34.50
CA PHE A 344 -11.39 1.24 -34.26
C PHE A 344 -11.21 0.40 -35.54
N GLY A 345 -11.33 1.04 -36.72
CA GLY A 345 -11.27 0.37 -38.01
C GLY A 345 -12.45 -0.57 -38.27
N ASN A 346 -12.23 -1.56 -39.15
CA ASN A 346 -13.22 -2.56 -39.55
C ASN A 346 -13.18 -3.75 -38.59
N ILE A 347 -14.26 -3.97 -37.83
CA ILE A 347 -14.42 -5.07 -36.87
C ILE A 347 -15.57 -5.97 -37.32
N ALA A 348 -15.38 -7.28 -37.26
CA ALA A 348 -16.43 -8.25 -37.58
C ALA A 348 -17.64 -8.10 -36.65
N VAL A 349 -18.85 -8.16 -37.20
CA VAL A 349 -20.10 -8.17 -36.39
C VAL A 349 -20.06 -9.31 -35.36
N GLY A 350 -20.40 -8.99 -34.11
CA GLY A 350 -20.32 -9.92 -32.98
C GLY A 350 -18.93 -10.07 -32.36
N SER A 351 -17.88 -9.53 -33.00
CA SER A 351 -16.56 -9.36 -32.38
C SER A 351 -16.45 -7.99 -31.69
N PHE A 352 -15.32 -7.72 -31.05
CA PHE A 352 -15.03 -6.41 -30.47
C PHE A 352 -13.56 -6.03 -30.59
N ASN A 353 -13.27 -4.74 -30.41
CA ASN A 353 -11.91 -4.22 -30.25
C ASN A 353 -11.90 -3.13 -29.16
N THR A 354 -10.74 -2.86 -28.58
CA THR A 354 -10.56 -1.87 -27.50
C THR A 354 -9.52 -0.82 -27.87
N LYS A 355 -9.80 0.43 -27.52
CA LYS A 355 -8.86 1.56 -27.61
C LYS A 355 -8.92 2.34 -26.30
N THR A 356 -7.84 3.01 -25.93
CA THR A 356 -7.78 3.79 -24.69
C THR A 356 -7.64 5.28 -24.97
N PHE A 357 -8.14 6.09 -24.03
CA PHE A 357 -7.82 7.50 -23.93
C PHE A 357 -7.56 7.85 -22.46
N THR A 358 -6.81 8.92 -22.23
CA THR A 358 -6.42 9.38 -20.90
C THR A 358 -7.19 10.64 -20.53
N VAL A 359 -7.81 10.64 -19.35
CA VAL A 359 -8.29 11.83 -18.65
C VAL A 359 -7.22 12.26 -17.65
N SER A 360 -6.61 13.41 -17.87
CA SER A 360 -5.63 14.01 -16.97
C SER A 360 -6.21 15.21 -16.25
N ASN A 361 -5.91 15.32 -14.96
CA ASN A 361 -6.14 16.50 -14.17
C ASN A 361 -4.83 17.28 -14.00
N THR A 362 -4.64 18.34 -14.79
CA THR A 362 -3.47 19.22 -14.67
C THR A 362 -3.71 20.38 -13.69
N GLY A 363 -4.74 20.26 -12.85
CA GLY A 363 -5.08 21.20 -11.78
C GLY A 363 -4.59 20.74 -10.40
N ASN A 364 -4.74 21.63 -9.42
CA ASN A 364 -4.30 21.45 -8.03
C ASN A 364 -5.44 21.09 -7.06
N ALA A 365 -6.66 20.84 -7.57
CA ALA A 365 -7.78 20.25 -6.82
C ALA A 365 -8.31 18.98 -7.53
N PRO A 366 -9.05 18.09 -6.84
CA PRO A 366 -9.61 16.88 -7.46
C PRO A 366 -10.60 17.17 -8.61
N LEU A 367 -10.37 16.53 -9.75
CA LEU A 367 -11.25 16.52 -10.91
C LEU A 367 -12.32 15.45 -10.70
N MET A 368 -13.58 15.84 -10.56
CA MET A 368 -14.71 14.91 -10.49
C MET A 368 -15.34 14.78 -11.88
N ILE A 369 -15.52 13.54 -12.34
CA ILE A 369 -16.15 13.19 -13.60
C ILE A 369 -17.64 12.98 -13.34
N ASN A 370 -18.45 13.94 -13.80
CA ASN A 370 -19.90 13.94 -13.60
C ASN A 370 -20.59 12.92 -14.52
N SER A 371 -20.11 12.83 -15.76
CA SER A 371 -20.62 11.88 -16.76
C SER A 371 -19.63 11.67 -17.90
N ILE A 372 -19.69 10.47 -18.48
CA ILE A 372 -19.14 10.17 -19.81
C ILE A 372 -20.25 9.48 -20.60
N THR A 373 -20.62 10.03 -21.75
CA THR A 373 -21.71 9.52 -22.60
C THR A 373 -21.20 9.17 -23.99
N THR A 374 -21.44 7.94 -24.44
CA THR A 374 -21.09 7.48 -25.79
C THR A 374 -22.23 7.72 -26.79
N PRO A 375 -21.94 7.89 -28.09
CA PRO A 375 -22.95 8.23 -29.10
C PRO A 375 -23.82 7.03 -29.52
N ASN A 376 -23.42 5.81 -29.17
CA ASN A 376 -24.13 4.57 -29.50
C ASN A 376 -23.70 3.46 -28.53
N ALA A 377 -24.64 2.57 -28.16
CA ALA A 377 -24.40 1.45 -27.24
C ALA A 377 -23.35 0.42 -27.72
N VAL A 378 -22.98 0.40 -29.02
CA VAL A 378 -21.82 -0.39 -29.50
C VAL A 378 -20.49 0.08 -28.91
N PHE A 379 -20.42 1.30 -28.37
CA PHE A 379 -19.28 1.82 -27.62
C PHE A 379 -19.57 1.75 -26.12
N ALA A 380 -18.96 0.79 -25.44
CA ALA A 380 -19.05 0.60 -23.99
C ALA A 380 -17.73 0.98 -23.31
N LEU A 381 -17.81 1.55 -22.10
CA LEU A 381 -16.65 1.95 -21.30
C LEU A 381 -16.99 1.92 -19.80
N ASN A 382 -15.97 1.82 -18.97
CA ASN A 382 -16.04 2.03 -17.52
C ASN A 382 -15.01 3.09 -17.12
N PHE A 383 -15.34 3.94 -16.15
CA PHE A 383 -14.50 5.05 -15.70
C PHE A 383 -14.58 5.23 -14.18
N GLY A 384 -13.60 5.90 -13.59
CA GLY A 384 -13.63 6.33 -12.20
C GLY A 384 -14.30 7.69 -12.06
N THR A 385 -14.91 7.98 -10.91
CA THR A 385 -15.59 9.25 -10.67
C THR A 385 -14.65 10.41 -10.33
N THR A 386 -13.38 10.15 -10.01
CA THR A 386 -12.44 11.17 -9.52
C THR A 386 -11.01 10.92 -10.03
N VAL A 387 -10.34 11.98 -10.49
CA VAL A 387 -8.91 12.02 -10.79
C VAL A 387 -8.23 13.02 -9.85
N ALA A 388 -7.25 12.56 -9.06
CA ALA A 388 -6.53 13.39 -8.11
C ALA A 388 -5.74 14.54 -8.80
N ALA A 389 -5.32 15.54 -8.04
CA ALA A 389 -4.49 16.63 -8.54
C ALA A 389 -3.20 16.11 -9.21
N ASN A 390 -2.78 16.74 -10.30
CA ASN A 390 -1.62 16.33 -11.12
C ASN A 390 -1.57 14.85 -11.54
N SER A 391 -2.72 14.16 -11.56
CA SER A 391 -2.84 12.72 -11.84
C SER A 391 -3.64 12.47 -13.12
N SER A 392 -3.67 11.21 -13.57
CA SER A 392 -4.45 10.80 -14.73
C SER A 392 -5.13 9.44 -14.54
N GLN A 393 -6.17 9.19 -15.32
CA GLN A 393 -6.83 7.91 -15.47
C GLN A 393 -6.87 7.52 -16.95
N GLU A 394 -6.44 6.31 -17.28
CA GLU A 394 -6.72 5.69 -18.58
C GLU A 394 -8.14 5.10 -18.56
N ILE A 395 -8.89 5.30 -19.65
CA ILE A 395 -10.24 4.81 -19.85
C ILE A 395 -10.25 3.92 -21.10
N VAL A 396 -10.67 2.67 -20.93
CA VAL A 396 -10.81 1.69 -22.01
C VAL A 396 -12.20 1.84 -22.65
N VAL A 397 -12.23 2.09 -23.96
CA VAL A 397 -13.44 2.08 -24.78
C VAL A 397 -13.45 0.83 -25.62
N LYS A 398 -14.52 0.04 -25.51
CA LYS A 398 -14.78 -1.20 -26.25
C LYS A 398 -15.80 -0.93 -27.35
N PHE A 399 -15.41 -1.11 -28.61
CA PHE A 399 -16.31 -1.09 -29.76
C PHE A 399 -16.73 -2.51 -30.12
N SER A 400 -18.05 -2.78 -30.16
CA SER A 400 -18.65 -4.10 -30.42
C SER A 400 -19.79 -3.95 -31.44
N PRO A 401 -19.53 -3.93 -32.77
CA PRO A 401 -20.57 -3.70 -33.76
C PRO A 401 -21.56 -4.87 -33.86
N THR A 402 -22.84 -4.54 -33.93
CA THR A 402 -23.97 -5.49 -34.00
C THR A 402 -24.58 -5.62 -35.40
N ALA A 403 -24.25 -4.71 -36.32
CA ALA A 403 -24.72 -4.71 -37.71
C ALA A 403 -23.59 -4.32 -38.68
N ILE A 404 -23.74 -4.68 -39.96
CA ILE A 404 -22.79 -4.35 -41.02
C ILE A 404 -23.04 -2.91 -41.47
N GLN A 405 -22.38 -1.96 -40.80
CA GLN A 405 -22.50 -0.51 -41.05
C GLN A 405 -21.32 0.26 -40.46
N SER A 406 -21.11 1.48 -40.92
CA SER A 406 -20.25 2.45 -40.22
C SER A 406 -20.94 2.99 -38.97
N TYR A 407 -20.15 3.28 -37.95
CA TYR A 407 -20.54 3.95 -36.71
C TYR A 407 -19.58 5.13 -36.49
N SER A 408 -20.13 6.33 -36.30
CA SER A 408 -19.38 7.52 -35.93
C SER A 408 -20.17 8.39 -34.97
N GLY A 409 -19.47 9.25 -34.23
CA GLY A 409 -20.08 10.21 -33.31
C GLY A 409 -19.08 10.79 -32.33
N SER A 410 -19.57 11.47 -31.29
CA SER A 410 -18.73 12.02 -30.22
C SER A 410 -19.06 11.39 -28.87
N LEU A 411 -18.02 11.00 -28.14
CA LEU A 411 -18.05 10.68 -26.72
C LEU A 411 -17.85 12.00 -25.97
N SER A 412 -18.83 12.38 -25.15
CA SER A 412 -18.81 13.61 -24.36
C SER A 412 -18.46 13.32 -22.90
N ILE A 413 -17.64 14.18 -22.31
CA ILE A 413 -17.12 14.10 -20.95
C ILE A 413 -17.48 15.41 -20.24
N SER A 414 -18.12 15.32 -19.07
CA SER A 414 -18.38 16.48 -18.21
C SER A 414 -17.75 16.33 -16.84
N THR A 415 -17.08 17.39 -16.37
CA THR A 415 -16.35 17.41 -15.09
C THR A 415 -16.52 18.75 -14.37
N ASN A 416 -16.13 18.79 -13.10
CA ASN A 416 -15.98 20.06 -12.36
C ASN A 416 -14.79 20.93 -12.84
N GLY A 417 -13.95 20.43 -13.76
CA GLY A 417 -12.80 21.12 -14.37
C GLY A 417 -12.97 21.41 -15.87
N GLY A 418 -14.20 21.37 -16.38
CA GLY A 418 -14.55 21.61 -17.79
C GLY A 418 -15.25 20.44 -18.47
N ASN A 419 -15.57 20.61 -19.76
CA ASN A 419 -16.13 19.57 -20.61
C ASN A 419 -15.16 19.26 -21.77
N ALA A 420 -15.16 18.02 -22.26
CA ALA A 420 -14.37 17.61 -23.43
C ALA A 420 -15.15 16.62 -24.31
N ASN A 421 -14.74 16.51 -25.57
CA ASN A 421 -15.33 15.63 -26.57
C ASN A 421 -14.22 14.81 -27.25
N ILE A 422 -14.52 13.54 -27.55
CA ILE A 422 -13.63 12.62 -28.28
C ILE A 422 -14.39 12.03 -29.45
N SER A 423 -13.86 12.15 -30.67
CA SER A 423 -14.49 11.56 -31.86
C SER A 423 -14.27 10.05 -31.88
N LEU A 424 -15.35 9.27 -32.01
CA LEU A 424 -15.28 7.81 -32.17
C LEU A 424 -15.66 7.43 -33.60
N GLU A 425 -14.91 6.50 -34.19
CA GLU A 425 -15.23 5.92 -35.50
C GLU A 425 -14.87 4.42 -35.57
N GLY A 426 -15.67 3.65 -36.30
CA GLY A 426 -15.41 2.24 -36.59
C GLY A 426 -16.51 1.66 -37.48
N ALA A 427 -16.26 0.54 -38.13
CA ALA A 427 -17.24 -0.13 -38.99
C ALA A 427 -17.46 -1.58 -38.56
N GLY A 428 -18.73 -1.98 -38.50
CA GLY A 428 -19.11 -3.39 -38.52
C GLY A 428 -18.97 -3.93 -39.93
N ILE A 429 -18.20 -4.99 -40.10
CA ILE A 429 -18.07 -5.74 -41.37
C ILE A 429 -18.62 -7.16 -41.20
N ALA A 430 -18.88 -7.84 -42.33
CA ALA A 430 -19.18 -9.27 -42.32
C ALA A 430 -18.08 -10.06 -41.60
N ALA A 431 -18.46 -11.07 -40.82
CA ALA A 431 -17.49 -11.97 -40.20
C ALA A 431 -16.70 -12.71 -41.30
N PRO A 432 -15.36 -12.82 -41.18
CA PRO A 432 -14.57 -13.60 -42.11
C PRO A 432 -15.00 -15.07 -42.13
N VAL A 433 -15.16 -15.64 -43.33
CA VAL A 433 -15.55 -17.04 -43.54
C VAL A 433 -14.50 -17.76 -44.41
N PRO A 434 -14.13 -19.01 -44.07
CA PRO A 434 -13.34 -19.85 -44.95
C PRO A 434 -14.25 -20.48 -46.02
N VAL A 435 -13.75 -20.63 -47.24
CA VAL A 435 -14.53 -21.23 -48.34
C VAL A 435 -13.69 -22.31 -49.02
N LEU A 436 -14.15 -23.56 -48.90
CA LEU A 436 -13.51 -24.71 -49.52
C LEU A 436 -13.75 -24.73 -51.04
N SER A 437 -12.67 -24.85 -51.81
CA SER A 437 -12.70 -25.21 -53.23
C SER A 437 -11.71 -26.34 -53.49
N ILE A 438 -12.10 -27.31 -54.32
CA ILE A 438 -11.24 -28.44 -54.70
C ILE A 438 -11.26 -28.62 -56.23
N SER A 439 -10.10 -28.88 -56.82
CA SER A 439 -9.99 -29.23 -58.24
C SER A 439 -8.83 -30.20 -58.52
N PRO A 440 -9.02 -31.27 -59.32
CA PRO A 440 -10.29 -31.73 -59.87
C PRO A 440 -11.17 -32.44 -58.83
N LEU A 441 -12.47 -32.60 -59.11
CA LEU A 441 -13.42 -33.40 -58.31
C LEU A 441 -13.52 -34.87 -58.78
N SER A 442 -12.66 -35.27 -59.72
CA SER A 442 -12.53 -36.64 -60.21
C SER A 442 -11.07 -36.98 -60.50
N LEU A 443 -10.64 -38.19 -60.12
CA LEU A 443 -9.30 -38.71 -60.34
C LEU A 443 -9.39 -40.12 -60.96
N ASN A 444 -8.92 -40.26 -62.20
CA ASN A 444 -8.84 -41.54 -62.90
C ASN A 444 -7.38 -41.97 -63.00
N PHE A 445 -6.99 -42.94 -62.18
CA PHE A 445 -5.62 -43.46 -62.08
C PHE A 445 -5.23 -44.39 -63.23
N GLY A 446 -6.13 -44.68 -64.17
CA GLY A 446 -5.86 -45.52 -65.34
C GLY A 446 -5.63 -46.99 -65.00
N ALA A 447 -4.80 -47.67 -65.79
CA ALA A 447 -4.38 -49.04 -65.56
C ALA A 447 -3.12 -49.08 -64.68
N VAL A 448 -3.17 -49.82 -63.57
CA VAL A 448 -2.10 -49.93 -62.57
C VAL A 448 -1.88 -51.39 -62.23
N THR A 449 -0.64 -51.85 -62.20
CA THR A 449 -0.31 -53.24 -61.87
C THR A 449 -0.76 -53.60 -60.45
N VAL A 450 -1.28 -54.81 -60.24
CA VAL A 450 -1.67 -55.31 -58.92
C VAL A 450 -0.46 -55.33 -57.98
N GLY A 451 -0.61 -54.73 -56.79
CA GLY A 451 0.48 -54.54 -55.84
C GLY A 451 1.41 -53.35 -56.16
N VAL A 452 1.18 -52.64 -57.26
CA VAL A 452 1.81 -51.34 -57.55
C VAL A 452 0.86 -50.24 -57.11
N TYR A 453 1.40 -49.11 -56.66
CA TYR A 453 0.63 -47.89 -56.50
C TYR A 453 0.96 -46.90 -57.64
N THR A 454 0.00 -46.05 -57.99
CA THR A 454 0.25 -44.83 -58.76
C THR A 454 -0.30 -43.61 -58.01
N THR A 455 0.10 -42.42 -58.44
CA THR A 455 -0.33 -41.16 -57.83
C THR A 455 -0.92 -40.18 -58.82
N LEU A 456 -1.84 -39.36 -58.34
CA LEU A 456 -2.33 -38.14 -58.98
C LEU A 456 -2.34 -37.00 -57.95
N GLU A 457 -2.57 -35.77 -58.38
CA GLU A 457 -2.71 -34.62 -57.49
C GLU A 457 -4.10 -34.01 -57.59
N PHE A 458 -4.59 -33.46 -56.48
CA PHE A 458 -5.67 -32.50 -56.46
C PHE A 458 -5.27 -31.28 -55.62
N THR A 459 -5.87 -30.13 -55.91
CA THR A 459 -5.61 -28.87 -55.20
C THR A 459 -6.76 -28.57 -54.26
N ILE A 460 -6.45 -28.23 -53.00
CA ILE A 460 -7.36 -27.63 -52.04
C ILE A 460 -7.07 -26.13 -51.99
N SER A 461 -8.06 -25.31 -52.29
CA SER A 461 -7.97 -23.85 -52.30
C SER A 461 -8.94 -23.24 -51.29
N ASN A 462 -8.49 -22.19 -50.61
CA ASN A 462 -9.32 -21.37 -49.75
C ASN A 462 -9.69 -20.08 -50.47
N THR A 463 -10.88 -20.03 -51.06
CA THR A 463 -11.41 -18.82 -51.72
C THR A 463 -12.09 -17.85 -50.74
N GLY A 464 -12.05 -18.16 -49.44
CA GLY A 464 -12.59 -17.33 -48.36
C GLY A 464 -11.58 -16.34 -47.79
N ASN A 465 -12.06 -15.52 -46.85
CA ASN A 465 -11.28 -14.49 -46.17
C ASN A 465 -10.91 -14.85 -44.71
N ALA A 466 -11.24 -16.05 -44.23
CA ALA A 466 -10.71 -16.64 -43.00
C ALA A 466 -9.86 -17.90 -43.30
N PRO A 467 -8.98 -18.36 -42.38
CA PRO A 467 -8.20 -19.59 -42.57
C PRO A 467 -9.09 -20.85 -42.68
N LEU A 468 -8.83 -21.67 -43.70
CA LEU A 468 -9.49 -22.93 -43.96
C LEU A 468 -8.71 -24.07 -43.31
N THR A 469 -9.22 -24.65 -42.23
CA THR A 469 -8.60 -25.77 -41.52
C THR A 469 -9.25 -27.08 -41.94
N ILE A 470 -8.44 -28.07 -42.32
CA ILE A 470 -8.89 -29.44 -42.62
C ILE A 470 -9.13 -30.16 -41.29
N THR A 471 -10.38 -30.54 -41.03
CA THR A 471 -10.82 -31.17 -39.78
C THR A 471 -10.84 -32.69 -39.87
N GLY A 472 -10.79 -33.26 -41.07
CA GLY A 472 -10.69 -34.69 -41.28
C GLY A 472 -10.80 -35.11 -42.75
N PHE A 473 -10.68 -36.41 -42.97
CA PHE A 473 -10.73 -37.05 -44.28
C PHE A 473 -11.32 -38.45 -44.15
N THR A 474 -12.16 -38.88 -45.10
CA THR A 474 -12.60 -40.27 -45.24
C THR A 474 -12.47 -40.74 -46.70
N THR A 475 -12.30 -42.05 -46.86
CA THR A 475 -12.21 -42.73 -48.16
C THR A 475 -13.13 -43.94 -48.19
N SER A 476 -13.60 -44.31 -49.38
CA SER A 476 -14.43 -45.51 -49.60
C SER A 476 -13.70 -46.82 -49.28
N ASP A 477 -12.38 -46.88 -49.47
CA ASP A 477 -11.54 -48.03 -49.15
C ASP A 477 -10.11 -47.54 -48.89
N ASN A 478 -9.72 -47.48 -47.61
CA ASN A 478 -8.40 -47.01 -47.16
C ASN A 478 -7.24 -47.97 -47.50
N SER A 479 -7.59 -49.15 -48.01
CA SER A 479 -6.66 -50.21 -48.38
C SER A 479 -6.34 -50.18 -49.88
N LEU A 480 -7.18 -49.52 -50.69
CA LEU A 480 -6.98 -49.24 -52.11
C LEU A 480 -6.60 -47.77 -52.39
N PHE A 481 -7.21 -46.83 -51.67
CA PHE A 481 -7.12 -45.38 -51.92
C PHE A 481 -6.66 -44.64 -50.66
N SER A 482 -5.64 -43.79 -50.77
CA SER A 482 -5.17 -42.97 -49.64
C SER A 482 -4.57 -41.64 -50.11
N ILE A 483 -4.43 -40.67 -49.20
CA ILE A 483 -3.81 -39.37 -49.50
C ILE A 483 -2.55 -39.15 -48.65
N SER A 484 -1.61 -38.37 -49.18
CA SER A 484 -0.43 -37.87 -48.47
C SER A 484 -0.25 -36.36 -48.70
N ASN A 485 0.62 -35.75 -47.89
CA ASN A 485 1.04 -34.34 -48.02
C ASN A 485 -0.09 -33.28 -47.92
N TYR A 486 -1.22 -33.58 -47.26
CA TYR A 486 -2.26 -32.56 -47.05
C TYR A 486 -1.92 -31.59 -45.90
N PRO A 487 -2.19 -30.29 -46.04
CA PRO A 487 -1.96 -29.30 -44.98
C PRO A 487 -3.02 -29.40 -43.88
N VAL A 488 -2.67 -29.00 -42.65
CA VAL A 488 -3.67 -28.83 -41.58
C VAL A 488 -4.53 -27.58 -41.81
N THR A 489 -3.92 -26.49 -42.32
CA THR A 489 -4.61 -25.21 -42.58
C THR A 489 -4.09 -24.54 -43.86
N THR A 490 -5.02 -24.00 -44.66
CA THR A 490 -4.76 -23.16 -45.83
C THR A 490 -5.16 -21.70 -45.52
N PRO A 491 -4.25 -20.70 -45.63
CA PRO A 491 -4.57 -19.30 -45.36
C PRO A 491 -5.59 -18.74 -46.36
N ALA A 492 -6.20 -17.58 -46.04
CA ALA A 492 -7.13 -16.88 -46.93
C ALA A 492 -6.50 -16.59 -48.30
N GLY A 493 -7.20 -16.92 -49.39
CA GLY A 493 -6.69 -16.84 -50.76
C GLY A 493 -5.60 -17.86 -51.14
N GLY A 494 -5.15 -18.70 -50.20
CA GLY A 494 -4.11 -19.71 -50.42
C GLY A 494 -4.63 -20.98 -51.08
N SER A 495 -3.71 -21.77 -51.63
CA SER A 495 -3.98 -23.12 -52.13
C SER A 495 -2.81 -24.06 -51.85
N GLN A 496 -3.09 -25.36 -51.80
CA GLN A 496 -2.11 -26.42 -51.58
C GLN A 496 -2.48 -27.66 -52.41
N LYS A 497 -1.45 -28.38 -52.87
CA LYS A 497 -1.61 -29.67 -53.53
C LYS A 497 -1.70 -30.79 -52.49
N VAL A 498 -2.46 -31.84 -52.82
CA VAL A 498 -2.57 -33.08 -52.05
C VAL A 498 -2.31 -34.25 -53.00
N THR A 499 -1.42 -35.16 -52.61
CA THR A 499 -1.11 -36.34 -53.39
C THR A 499 -2.14 -37.43 -53.09
N ALA A 500 -2.84 -37.86 -54.12
CA ALA A 500 -3.77 -38.98 -54.09
C ALA A 500 -3.06 -40.26 -54.58
N ILE A 501 -3.24 -41.36 -53.87
CA ILE A 501 -2.56 -42.64 -54.09
C ILE A 501 -3.61 -43.73 -54.35
N PHE A 502 -3.41 -44.54 -55.39
CA PHE A 502 -4.24 -45.73 -55.69
C PHE A 502 -3.38 -46.97 -55.87
N MET A 503 -3.76 -48.08 -55.23
CA MET A 503 -3.02 -49.34 -55.19
C MET A 503 -3.96 -50.55 -55.33
N PRO A 504 -4.20 -51.08 -56.53
CA PRO A 504 -5.10 -52.22 -56.76
C PRO A 504 -4.55 -53.56 -56.22
N LYS A 505 -5.47 -54.44 -55.79
CA LYS A 505 -5.16 -55.74 -55.16
C LYS A 505 -5.53 -56.97 -56.00
N ALA A 506 -6.35 -56.77 -57.03
CA ALA A 506 -6.79 -57.78 -57.97
C ALA A 506 -6.91 -57.14 -59.37
N ALA A 507 -6.85 -57.96 -60.42
CA ALA A 507 -6.93 -57.50 -61.80
C ALA A 507 -8.39 -57.20 -62.19
N GLN A 508 -8.91 -56.07 -61.71
CA GLN A 508 -10.30 -55.63 -61.87
C GLN A 508 -10.41 -54.10 -61.87
N SER A 509 -11.52 -53.56 -62.37
CA SER A 509 -11.85 -52.14 -62.20
C SER A 509 -12.25 -51.84 -60.75
N TYR A 510 -11.89 -50.64 -60.29
CA TYR A 510 -12.20 -50.08 -58.98
C TYR A 510 -12.82 -48.69 -59.12
N SER A 511 -13.76 -48.39 -58.23
CA SER A 511 -14.36 -47.06 -58.06
C SER A 511 -14.38 -46.71 -56.58
N GLY A 512 -14.28 -45.42 -56.27
CA GLY A 512 -14.23 -44.96 -54.88
C GLY A 512 -14.47 -43.46 -54.73
N TYR A 513 -14.26 -42.96 -53.52
CA TYR A 513 -14.32 -41.54 -53.22
C TYR A 513 -13.34 -41.12 -52.11
N TYR A 514 -13.06 -39.82 -52.07
CA TYR A 514 -12.53 -39.09 -50.93
C TYR A 514 -13.56 -38.05 -50.48
N ILE A 515 -13.79 -37.91 -49.17
CA ILE A 515 -14.49 -36.76 -48.60
C ILE A 515 -13.50 -35.99 -47.73
N ILE A 516 -13.30 -34.72 -48.06
CA ILE A 516 -12.48 -33.79 -47.27
C ILE A 516 -13.42 -32.96 -46.40
N TYR A 517 -13.14 -32.88 -45.11
CA TYR A 517 -13.91 -32.10 -44.14
C TYR A 517 -13.09 -30.90 -43.67
N THR A 518 -13.70 -29.73 -43.60
CA THR A 518 -13.05 -28.47 -43.19
C THR A 518 -13.99 -27.60 -42.35
N ASN A 519 -13.45 -26.55 -41.73
CA ASN A 519 -14.25 -25.47 -41.15
C ASN A 519 -15.00 -24.60 -42.19
N GLY A 520 -14.70 -24.75 -43.49
CA GLY A 520 -15.38 -24.10 -44.62
C GLY A 520 -16.31 -25.04 -45.41
N GLY A 521 -16.78 -26.14 -44.79
CA GLY A 521 -17.63 -27.15 -45.41
C GLY A 521 -16.88 -28.44 -45.78
N SER A 522 -17.49 -29.26 -46.64
CA SER A 522 -16.91 -30.54 -47.08
C SER A 522 -17.11 -30.76 -48.58
N ALA A 523 -16.14 -31.42 -49.23
CA ALA A 523 -16.19 -31.72 -50.66
C ALA A 523 -15.82 -33.17 -50.94
N THR A 524 -16.46 -33.75 -51.96
CA THR A 524 -16.27 -35.15 -52.38
C THR A 524 -15.53 -35.21 -53.72
N ILE A 525 -14.46 -36.01 -53.78
CA ILE A 525 -13.70 -36.30 -54.99
C ILE A 525 -14.02 -37.74 -55.39
N THR A 526 -14.38 -37.98 -56.65
CA THR A 526 -14.65 -39.32 -57.18
C THR A 526 -13.37 -39.97 -57.70
N LEU A 527 -13.23 -41.28 -57.52
CA LEU A 527 -12.01 -42.03 -57.84
C LEU A 527 -12.33 -43.20 -58.78
N SER A 528 -11.46 -43.45 -59.76
CA SER A 528 -11.52 -44.66 -60.59
C SER A 528 -10.13 -45.14 -61.01
N GLY A 529 -9.99 -46.44 -61.26
CA GLY A 529 -8.76 -47.05 -61.77
C GLY A 529 -8.96 -48.55 -62.00
N THR A 530 -8.04 -49.19 -62.71
CA THR A 530 -8.13 -50.62 -63.04
C THR A 530 -6.84 -51.33 -62.66
N GLY A 531 -6.96 -52.36 -61.81
CA GLY A 531 -5.89 -53.31 -61.56
C GLY A 531 -5.61 -54.16 -62.79
N VAL A 532 -4.34 -54.32 -63.16
CA VAL A 532 -3.89 -55.25 -64.21
C VAL A 532 -2.82 -56.21 -63.68
N THR A 533 -2.71 -57.40 -64.27
CA THR A 533 -1.68 -58.38 -63.90
C THR A 533 -0.30 -57.90 -64.32
N GLY A 534 0.72 -58.13 -63.48
CA GLY A 534 2.12 -57.90 -63.78
C GLY A 534 3.02 -58.79 -62.92
N ASN A 535 4.34 -58.60 -63.01
CA ASN A 535 5.33 -59.56 -62.50
C ASN A 535 5.64 -59.42 -60.99
N ASN A 536 5.11 -58.39 -60.32
CA ASN A 536 5.30 -58.13 -58.88
C ASN A 536 5.11 -59.40 -58.03
N LYS A 537 6.16 -59.81 -57.33
CA LYS A 537 6.19 -61.02 -56.52
C LYS A 537 6.57 -60.67 -55.09
N ILE A 538 5.64 -60.87 -54.16
CA ILE A 538 5.90 -60.93 -52.72
C ILE A 538 5.86 -62.41 -52.33
N ALA A 539 7.02 -62.97 -51.96
CA ALA A 539 7.16 -64.40 -51.67
C ALA A 539 8.18 -64.68 -50.58
N LEU A 540 7.98 -65.76 -49.83
CA LEU A 540 9.08 -66.40 -49.09
C LEU A 540 10.13 -66.87 -50.10
N LEU A 541 11.41 -66.68 -49.76
CA LEU A 541 12.49 -67.29 -50.55
C LEU A 541 12.49 -68.82 -50.39
N ASN A 542 13.15 -69.50 -51.34
CA ASN A 542 13.17 -70.96 -51.35
C ASN A 542 14.18 -71.49 -50.31
N SER A 543 14.01 -72.76 -49.92
CA SER A 543 14.81 -73.38 -48.84
C SER A 543 16.25 -73.76 -49.22
N ALA A 544 16.71 -73.48 -50.44
CA ALA A 544 18.12 -73.59 -50.81
C ALA A 544 18.87 -72.27 -50.54
N ASP A 545 18.22 -71.12 -50.80
CA ASP A 545 18.78 -69.79 -50.52
C ASP A 545 18.56 -69.36 -49.05
N ASP A 546 17.45 -69.79 -48.44
CA ASP A 546 17.08 -69.47 -47.05
C ASP A 546 16.38 -70.67 -46.35
N PRO A 547 17.15 -71.62 -45.78
CA PRO A 547 16.60 -72.84 -45.19
C PRO A 547 15.74 -72.60 -43.94
N ASP A 548 15.97 -71.51 -43.21
CA ASP A 548 15.26 -71.16 -41.97
C ASP A 548 13.96 -70.34 -42.20
N SER A 549 13.69 -69.94 -43.44
CA SER A 549 12.60 -69.02 -43.81
C SER A 549 12.65 -67.72 -42.97
N ARG A 550 13.75 -66.98 -43.12
CA ARG A 550 14.04 -65.66 -42.53
C ARG A 550 13.62 -64.50 -43.45
N LEU A 551 13.58 -64.73 -44.76
CA LEU A 551 13.46 -63.70 -45.79
C LEU A 551 12.13 -63.75 -46.55
N VAL A 552 11.63 -62.57 -46.89
CA VAL A 552 10.62 -62.34 -47.92
C VAL A 552 11.26 -61.53 -49.03
N GLU A 553 11.17 -61.99 -50.26
CA GLU A 553 11.48 -61.17 -51.44
C GLU A 553 10.24 -60.33 -51.79
N TYR A 554 10.44 -59.03 -52.06
CA TYR A 554 9.52 -58.25 -52.87
C TYR A 554 10.25 -57.75 -54.13
N VAL A 555 9.83 -58.27 -55.29
CA VAL A 555 10.26 -57.78 -56.61
C VAL A 555 9.52 -56.47 -56.90
N VAL A 556 10.26 -55.37 -56.80
CA VAL A 556 9.81 -53.99 -56.96
C VAL A 556 9.85 -53.59 -58.45
N PRO A 557 8.77 -53.01 -59.00
CA PRO A 557 8.77 -52.45 -60.35
C PRO A 557 9.81 -51.34 -60.50
N ALA A 558 10.32 -51.17 -61.72
CA ALA A 558 11.25 -50.08 -62.04
C ALA A 558 10.77 -48.69 -61.60
N SER A 559 9.46 -48.40 -61.66
CA SER A 559 8.89 -47.12 -61.22
C SER A 559 8.96 -46.88 -59.71
N GLN A 560 8.65 -47.89 -58.89
CA GLN A 560 8.72 -47.83 -57.43
C GLN A 560 10.17 -47.91 -56.93
N TYR A 561 11.03 -48.66 -57.62
CA TYR A 561 12.43 -48.80 -57.23
C TYR A 561 13.19 -47.46 -57.28
N GLN A 562 12.87 -46.59 -58.25
CA GLN A 562 13.39 -45.21 -58.27
C GLN A 562 12.91 -44.38 -57.07
N GLY A 563 11.71 -44.65 -56.55
CA GLY A 563 11.18 -44.02 -55.34
C GLY A 563 11.93 -44.43 -54.06
N LEU A 564 12.40 -45.69 -53.99
CA LEU A 564 13.14 -46.25 -52.85
C LEU A 564 14.57 -45.68 -52.73
N ILE A 565 15.21 -45.36 -53.86
CA ILE A 565 16.56 -44.76 -53.89
C ILE A 565 16.53 -43.21 -53.90
N ASN A 566 15.36 -42.60 -53.73
CA ASN A 566 15.15 -41.16 -53.67
C ASN A 566 14.78 -40.71 -52.25
N SER A 567 15.63 -39.86 -51.67
CA SER A 567 15.53 -39.37 -50.29
C SER A 567 14.24 -38.60 -49.98
N SER A 568 13.53 -38.09 -51.00
CA SER A 568 12.26 -37.39 -50.85
C SER A 568 11.03 -38.30 -50.84
N THR A 569 11.13 -39.55 -51.30
CA THR A 569 9.97 -40.46 -51.49
C THR A 569 10.06 -41.80 -50.79
N PHE A 570 11.26 -42.27 -50.42
CA PHE A 570 11.45 -43.64 -49.91
C PHE A 570 10.61 -43.98 -48.66
N GLN A 571 10.30 -43.01 -47.79
CA GLN A 571 9.45 -43.28 -46.61
C GLN A 571 8.00 -43.65 -47.02
N MET A 572 7.48 -43.03 -48.08
CA MET A 572 6.15 -43.33 -48.62
C MET A 572 6.14 -44.69 -49.32
N GLU A 573 7.18 -45.00 -50.10
CA GLU A 573 7.40 -46.34 -50.68
C GLU A 573 7.38 -47.42 -49.60
N ILE A 574 8.25 -47.29 -48.59
CA ILE A 574 8.39 -48.24 -47.48
C ILE A 574 7.08 -48.38 -46.69
N GLN A 575 6.30 -47.29 -46.51
CA GLN A 575 4.97 -47.37 -45.89
C GLN A 575 3.97 -48.17 -46.72
N LEU A 576 3.92 -47.96 -48.04
CA LEU A 576 2.98 -48.65 -48.94
C LEU A 576 3.37 -50.13 -49.13
N ILE A 577 4.67 -50.41 -49.23
CA ILE A 577 5.21 -51.78 -49.23
C ILE A 577 4.87 -52.49 -47.91
N THR A 578 4.95 -51.81 -46.76
CA THR A 578 4.58 -52.42 -45.47
C THR A 578 3.11 -52.84 -45.41
N LYS A 579 2.20 -52.04 -45.98
CA LYS A 579 0.78 -52.46 -46.12
C LYS A 579 0.65 -53.74 -46.94
N LEU A 580 1.34 -53.83 -48.08
CA LEU A 580 1.33 -55.00 -48.98
C LEU A 580 1.92 -56.26 -48.32
N ILE A 581 3.00 -56.11 -47.55
CA ILE A 581 3.62 -57.20 -46.79
C ILE A 581 2.63 -57.75 -45.75
N TYR A 582 1.92 -56.89 -45.00
CA TYR A 582 0.88 -57.34 -44.06
C TYR A 582 -0.37 -57.94 -44.71
N GLU A 583 -0.53 -57.89 -46.04
CA GLU A 583 -1.52 -58.76 -46.70
C GLU A 583 -1.07 -60.22 -46.75
N LYS A 584 0.24 -60.46 -46.81
CA LYS A 584 0.83 -61.80 -46.96
C LYS A 584 1.27 -62.41 -45.63
N VAL A 585 1.51 -61.60 -44.59
CA VAL A 585 1.83 -62.07 -43.24
C VAL A 585 0.83 -61.62 -42.18
N ASN A 586 0.75 -62.36 -41.07
CA ASN A 586 0.07 -61.98 -39.84
C ASN A 586 0.79 -60.79 -39.15
N ASP A 587 0.10 -60.07 -38.26
CA ASP A 587 0.70 -59.00 -37.45
C ASP A 587 1.55 -59.58 -36.32
N ASP A 588 2.64 -60.24 -36.70
CA ASP A 588 3.44 -61.08 -35.82
C ASP A 588 4.78 -60.45 -35.42
N PHE A 589 5.20 -59.39 -36.10
CA PHE A 589 6.54 -58.82 -36.02
C PHE A 589 6.57 -57.50 -35.23
N ASP A 590 7.64 -57.33 -34.44
CA ASP A 590 7.92 -56.09 -33.71
C ASP A 590 8.67 -55.08 -34.58
N PHE A 591 9.48 -55.58 -35.52
CA PHE A 591 10.26 -54.79 -36.47
C PHE A 591 10.21 -55.42 -37.87
N ILE A 592 10.32 -54.58 -38.91
CA ILE A 592 10.59 -55.02 -40.29
C ILE A 592 11.86 -54.35 -40.78
N PHE A 593 12.81 -55.15 -41.27
CA PHE A 593 14.01 -54.68 -41.95
C PHE A 593 13.77 -54.74 -43.45
N TYR A 594 13.82 -53.59 -44.11
CA TYR A 594 13.82 -53.48 -45.57
C TYR A 594 15.26 -53.33 -46.05
N VAL A 595 15.66 -54.20 -46.97
CA VAL A 595 17.06 -54.32 -47.40
C VAL A 595 17.08 -54.26 -48.92
N LEU A 596 17.72 -53.26 -49.52
CA LEU A 596 17.99 -53.31 -50.96
C LEU A 596 19.02 -54.42 -51.25
N ASP A 597 18.84 -55.16 -52.34
CA ASP A 597 19.78 -56.19 -52.80
C ASP A 597 21.04 -55.58 -53.44
N LYS A 598 21.76 -54.76 -52.66
CA LYS A 598 22.86 -53.91 -53.10
C LYS A 598 24.08 -54.03 -52.18
N PRO A 599 25.30 -54.19 -52.73
CA PRO A 599 26.54 -54.04 -51.98
C PRO A 599 26.84 -52.56 -51.68
N GLU A 600 27.71 -52.30 -50.71
CA GLU A 600 28.29 -50.97 -50.43
C GLU A 600 28.82 -50.25 -51.69
N SER A 601 29.43 -51.00 -52.62
CA SER A 601 29.96 -50.49 -53.89
C SER A 601 28.91 -50.00 -54.90
N SER A 602 27.61 -50.18 -54.62
CA SER A 602 26.51 -49.69 -55.47
C SER A 602 26.36 -48.17 -55.49
N GLY A 603 26.90 -47.46 -54.50
CA GLY A 603 26.79 -46.01 -54.37
C GLY A 603 25.42 -45.48 -53.93
N VAL A 604 24.43 -46.34 -53.68
CA VAL A 604 23.05 -45.92 -53.27
C VAL A 604 23.05 -45.18 -51.93
N VAL A 605 23.96 -45.52 -51.01
CA VAL A 605 24.19 -44.77 -49.75
C VAL A 605 24.50 -43.29 -50.01
N ASN A 606 25.25 -42.97 -51.07
CA ASN A 606 25.57 -41.58 -51.42
C ASN A 606 24.39 -40.82 -52.04
N GLN A 607 23.40 -41.54 -52.60
CA GLN A 607 22.17 -40.95 -53.17
C GLN A 607 21.14 -40.64 -52.07
N LEU A 608 21.06 -41.50 -51.06
CA LEU A 608 20.13 -41.35 -49.93
C LEU A 608 20.71 -40.55 -48.76
N GLY A 609 22.04 -40.54 -48.59
CA GLY A 609 22.75 -39.83 -47.52
C GLY A 609 22.88 -40.60 -46.20
N PHE A 610 22.49 -41.88 -46.15
CA PHE A 610 22.51 -42.70 -44.93
C PHE A 610 22.80 -44.19 -45.21
N TYR A 611 23.38 -44.88 -44.21
CA TYR A 611 23.63 -46.33 -44.24
C TYR A 611 22.46 -47.15 -43.66
N GLY A 612 21.59 -46.53 -42.88
CA GLY A 612 20.37 -47.07 -42.32
C GLY A 612 19.45 -45.92 -41.87
N ILE A 613 18.17 -46.20 -41.65
CA ILE A 613 17.25 -45.27 -41.00
C ILE A 613 16.07 -45.99 -40.32
N ASN A 614 15.80 -45.65 -39.05
CA ASN A 614 14.59 -46.01 -38.32
C ASN A 614 13.39 -45.13 -38.72
N ILE A 615 12.25 -45.74 -39.02
CA ILE A 615 10.95 -45.07 -39.11
C ILE A 615 10.06 -45.61 -37.98
N SER A 616 9.94 -44.82 -36.90
CA SER A 616 9.14 -45.17 -35.72
C SER A 616 7.62 -45.09 -36.00
N ILE A 617 6.87 -46.12 -35.63
CA ILE A 617 5.44 -46.30 -35.98
C ILE A 617 4.56 -46.34 -34.73
N THR A 618 5.04 -46.94 -33.63
CA THR A 618 4.40 -46.87 -32.32
C THR A 618 5.39 -46.47 -31.23
N ASN A 619 4.88 -45.80 -30.20
CA ASN A 619 5.49 -45.84 -28.87
C ASN A 619 4.42 -46.11 -27.82
N ASN A 620 4.58 -47.21 -27.08
CA ASN A 620 3.77 -47.55 -25.91
C ASN A 620 4.56 -47.50 -24.59
N VAL A 621 5.80 -47.01 -24.61
CA VAL A 621 6.68 -46.88 -23.44
C VAL A 621 6.61 -45.46 -22.89
N GLN A 622 6.28 -45.33 -21.61
CA GLN A 622 6.30 -44.07 -20.86
C GLN A 622 7.70 -43.83 -20.26
N GLY A 623 7.98 -42.61 -19.79
CA GLY A 623 9.21 -42.30 -19.05
C GLY A 623 10.51 -42.34 -19.86
N ILE A 624 10.44 -42.44 -21.20
CA ILE A 624 11.60 -42.37 -22.12
C ILE A 624 11.73 -41.04 -22.87
N GLY A 625 10.84 -40.07 -22.60
CA GLY A 625 10.83 -38.76 -23.25
C GLY A 625 10.05 -38.68 -24.57
N LYS A 626 9.73 -39.82 -25.20
CA LYS A 626 8.77 -39.92 -26.31
C LYS A 626 7.33 -39.92 -25.75
N GLY A 627 6.39 -39.26 -26.42
CA GLY A 627 4.95 -39.38 -26.13
C GLY A 627 4.40 -40.74 -26.54
N ILE A 628 3.22 -41.13 -26.03
CA ILE A 628 2.52 -42.36 -26.47
C ILE A 628 1.81 -42.09 -27.80
N TYR A 629 1.99 -42.97 -28.79
CA TYR A 629 1.27 -42.92 -30.07
C TYR A 629 1.23 -44.29 -30.76
N SER A 630 0.28 -44.47 -31.69
CA SER A 630 0.26 -45.59 -32.62
C SER A 630 -0.20 -45.14 -34.00
N ASN A 631 0.63 -45.40 -35.00
CA ASN A 631 0.33 -45.23 -36.42
C ASN A 631 0.15 -46.57 -37.15
N SER A 632 0.08 -47.70 -36.44
CA SER A 632 0.14 -49.06 -37.01
C SER A 632 -0.85 -49.31 -38.16
N SER A 633 -2.07 -48.81 -38.04
CA SER A 633 -3.12 -48.95 -39.06
C SER A 633 -2.73 -48.28 -40.39
N SER A 634 -2.08 -47.12 -40.34
CA SER A 634 -1.52 -46.41 -41.51
C SER A 634 -0.37 -47.18 -42.17
N TRP A 635 0.15 -48.22 -41.52
CA TRP A 635 1.21 -49.11 -42.00
C TRP A 635 0.71 -50.56 -42.27
N GLY A 636 -0.57 -50.86 -42.02
CA GLY A 636 -1.15 -52.21 -42.20
C GLY A 636 -0.97 -53.17 -41.02
N SER A 637 -0.27 -52.76 -39.95
CA SER A 637 -0.15 -53.51 -38.70
C SER A 637 -1.40 -53.31 -37.83
N ALA A 638 -1.80 -54.35 -37.09
CA ALA A 638 -2.91 -54.31 -36.14
C ALA A 638 -2.52 -53.74 -34.76
N GLY A 639 -1.24 -53.41 -34.56
CA GLY A 639 -0.74 -52.75 -33.34
C GLY A 639 0.62 -53.24 -32.87
N LYS A 640 1.18 -54.31 -33.46
CA LYS A 640 2.41 -54.94 -32.95
C LYS A 640 3.70 -54.26 -33.42
N LEU A 641 3.70 -53.67 -34.61
CA LEU A 641 4.86 -53.04 -35.23
C LEU A 641 5.33 -51.80 -34.46
N LYS A 642 6.60 -51.78 -34.06
CA LYS A 642 7.25 -50.69 -33.33
C LYS A 642 7.87 -49.68 -34.28
N SER A 643 8.73 -50.16 -35.17
CA SER A 643 9.34 -49.39 -36.25
C SER A 643 9.67 -50.28 -37.44
N VAL A 644 9.84 -49.67 -38.61
CA VAL A 644 10.59 -50.31 -39.72
C VAL A 644 11.98 -49.70 -39.80
N MET A 645 12.92 -50.41 -40.40
CA MET A 645 14.28 -49.93 -40.66
C MET A 645 14.61 -50.18 -42.12
N PHE A 646 15.15 -49.18 -42.80
CA PHE A 646 15.55 -49.27 -44.20
C PHE A 646 17.06 -49.23 -44.33
N PHE A 647 17.63 -50.25 -44.96
CA PHE A 647 19.05 -50.43 -45.21
C PHE A 647 19.30 -50.37 -46.73
N PRO A 648 19.91 -49.28 -47.24
CA PRO A 648 20.18 -49.11 -48.67
C PRO A 648 21.18 -50.11 -49.27
N ILE A 649 21.87 -50.87 -48.42
CA ILE A 649 22.83 -51.92 -48.78
C ILE A 649 22.75 -53.07 -47.77
N TYR A 650 23.02 -54.31 -48.18
CA TYR A 650 22.95 -55.45 -47.27
C TYR A 650 24.09 -55.50 -46.24
N ASP A 651 25.26 -54.94 -46.57
CA ASP A 651 26.41 -54.83 -45.67
C ASP A 651 26.08 -54.09 -44.37
N ALA A 652 25.10 -53.18 -44.42
CA ALA A 652 24.67 -52.35 -43.30
C ALA A 652 24.08 -53.15 -42.13
N ILE A 653 23.55 -54.36 -42.37
CA ILE A 653 23.01 -55.24 -41.32
C ILE A 653 24.13 -55.74 -40.40
N HIS A 654 25.29 -56.09 -40.97
CA HIS A 654 26.41 -56.70 -40.26
C HIS A 654 27.44 -55.66 -39.81
N ARG A 655 27.89 -54.79 -40.73
CA ARG A 655 28.95 -53.80 -40.52
C ARG A 655 28.43 -52.39 -40.22
N GLY A 656 27.21 -52.08 -40.64
CA GLY A 656 26.60 -50.75 -40.53
C GLY A 656 25.80 -50.54 -39.23
N PRO A 657 24.76 -49.68 -39.26
CA PRO A 657 24.09 -49.15 -38.07
C PRO A 657 22.90 -49.99 -37.56
N ALA A 658 22.81 -51.30 -37.82
CA ALA A 658 21.61 -52.08 -37.47
C ALA A 658 21.20 -52.00 -35.98
N LEU A 659 22.17 -52.00 -35.06
CA LEU A 659 21.92 -51.78 -33.63
C LEU A 659 21.54 -50.32 -33.28
N HIS A 660 22.08 -49.36 -34.02
CA HIS A 660 21.79 -47.93 -33.89
C HIS A 660 20.35 -47.63 -34.32
N GLU A 661 19.90 -48.17 -35.47
CA GLU A 661 18.51 -48.04 -35.92
C GLU A 661 17.52 -48.72 -34.96
N LEU A 662 17.91 -49.83 -34.31
CA LEU A 662 17.14 -50.43 -33.22
C LEU A 662 17.03 -49.48 -32.01
N CYS A 663 18.11 -48.77 -31.66
CA CYS A 663 18.17 -47.91 -30.47
C CYS A 663 17.22 -46.69 -30.56
N HIS A 664 17.08 -46.09 -31.75
CA HIS A 664 16.18 -44.96 -32.01
C HIS A 664 14.70 -45.21 -31.65
N ASN A 665 14.28 -46.47 -31.54
CA ASN A 665 12.94 -46.79 -31.04
C ASN A 665 12.73 -46.27 -29.60
N TRP A 666 13.78 -46.21 -28.78
CA TRP A 666 13.70 -45.93 -27.33
C TRP A 666 14.55 -44.76 -26.80
N ALA A 667 15.80 -44.62 -27.24
CA ALA A 667 16.83 -43.83 -26.54
C ALA A 667 17.05 -42.42 -27.12
N ALA A 668 17.84 -41.58 -26.42
CA ALA A 668 18.18 -40.20 -26.78
C ALA A 668 17.02 -39.18 -26.88
N TYR A 669 15.96 -39.36 -26.07
CA TYR A 669 14.87 -38.37 -25.89
C TYR A 669 14.63 -37.92 -24.43
N LEU A 670 15.41 -38.45 -23.47
CA LEU A 670 15.22 -38.24 -22.03
C LEU A 670 15.58 -36.82 -21.56
N CYS A 671 16.57 -36.18 -22.19
CA CYS A 671 17.04 -34.83 -21.89
C CYS A 671 17.44 -34.12 -23.19
N PRO A 672 17.54 -32.78 -23.22
CA PRO A 672 18.12 -32.07 -24.36
C PRO A 672 19.59 -32.50 -24.56
N THR A 673 19.94 -32.83 -25.79
CA THR A 673 21.30 -33.15 -26.25
C THR A 673 21.74 -32.11 -27.29
N TYR A 674 23.06 -31.94 -27.45
CA TYR A 674 23.63 -30.88 -28.28
C TYR A 674 24.74 -31.41 -29.18
N ALA A 675 24.79 -30.89 -30.41
CA ALA A 675 25.89 -31.10 -31.35
C ALA A 675 27.08 -30.18 -31.01
N PRO A 676 28.27 -30.38 -31.62
CA PRO A 676 29.45 -29.61 -31.27
C PRO A 676 29.41 -28.12 -31.66
N ASP A 677 28.42 -27.70 -32.46
CA ASP A 677 28.11 -26.30 -32.76
C ASP A 677 27.15 -25.64 -31.74
N GLY A 678 26.67 -26.40 -30.75
CA GLY A 678 25.69 -25.95 -29.76
C GLY A 678 24.23 -26.04 -30.25
N SER A 679 23.97 -26.53 -31.46
CA SER A 679 22.60 -26.80 -31.93
C SER A 679 21.99 -27.98 -31.15
N ARG A 680 20.66 -27.97 -30.99
CA ARG A 680 19.92 -29.06 -30.31
C ARG A 680 19.85 -30.28 -31.23
N TYR A 681 20.28 -31.43 -30.73
CA TYR A 681 20.55 -32.62 -31.56
C TYR A 681 19.65 -33.81 -31.20
N ASP A 682 18.36 -33.68 -31.50
CA ASP A 682 17.32 -34.65 -31.16
C ASP A 682 17.54 -36.03 -31.80
N GLY A 683 17.46 -37.08 -30.99
CA GLY A 683 17.58 -38.48 -31.43
C GLY A 683 18.98 -39.08 -31.27
N HIS A 684 20.01 -38.26 -30.98
CA HIS A 684 21.38 -38.72 -30.70
C HIS A 684 21.91 -38.12 -29.40
N TRP A 685 22.91 -38.77 -28.81
CA TRP A 685 23.49 -38.35 -27.53
C TRP A 685 24.45 -37.15 -27.65
N GLY A 686 24.93 -36.82 -28.85
CA GLY A 686 25.72 -35.62 -29.12
C GLY A 686 27.00 -35.55 -28.28
N VAL A 687 27.31 -34.38 -27.74
CA VAL A 687 28.47 -34.16 -26.85
C VAL A 687 28.12 -34.54 -25.41
N SER A 688 28.17 -35.84 -25.10
CA SER A 688 27.90 -36.36 -23.76
C SER A 688 28.66 -37.66 -23.45
N ASN A 689 28.75 -38.01 -22.16
CA ASN A 689 29.37 -39.27 -21.72
C ASN A 689 28.45 -40.51 -21.89
N ALA A 690 27.47 -40.46 -22.79
CA ALA A 690 26.46 -41.51 -22.94
C ALA A 690 27.02 -42.83 -23.47
N ASP A 691 28.17 -42.81 -24.17
CA ASP A 691 28.95 -43.97 -24.63
C ASP A 691 28.12 -45.11 -25.27
N GLY A 692 27.24 -44.75 -26.20
CA GLY A 692 26.23 -45.67 -26.73
C GLY A 692 26.30 -45.92 -28.22
N GLN A 693 25.32 -46.69 -28.70
CA GLN A 693 25.03 -46.86 -30.13
C GLN A 693 24.60 -45.53 -30.77
N LEU A 694 23.86 -44.67 -30.05
CA LEU A 694 23.46 -43.33 -30.50
C LEU A 694 24.50 -42.23 -30.21
N GLY A 695 25.78 -42.59 -30.09
CA GLY A 695 26.90 -41.66 -29.96
C GLY A 695 27.31 -41.33 -28.52
N GLY A 696 28.06 -40.24 -28.37
CA GLY A 696 28.71 -39.84 -27.12
C GLY A 696 30.09 -40.47 -26.94
N PHE A 697 30.66 -40.38 -25.73
CA PHE A 697 32.01 -40.87 -25.42
C PHE A 697 32.11 -41.55 -24.05
N LYS A 698 33.13 -42.39 -23.84
CA LYS A 698 33.40 -43.07 -22.56
C LYS A 698 34.37 -42.29 -21.67
N TYR A 699 35.43 -41.77 -22.28
CA TYR A 699 36.54 -41.12 -21.61
C TYR A 699 36.60 -39.66 -22.02
N VAL A 700 36.92 -38.78 -21.06
CA VAL A 700 37.09 -37.35 -21.29
C VAL A 700 38.18 -36.81 -20.36
N ARG A 701 39.03 -35.93 -20.89
CA ARG A 701 40.03 -35.18 -20.13
C ARG A 701 39.84 -33.69 -20.36
N THR A 702 40.01 -32.90 -19.31
CA THR A 702 40.20 -31.46 -19.43
C THR A 702 41.58 -31.20 -20.03
N VAL A 703 41.65 -30.37 -21.07
CA VAL A 703 42.91 -29.99 -21.73
C VAL A 703 43.34 -28.58 -21.32
N GLU A 704 42.38 -27.66 -21.17
CA GLU A 704 42.63 -26.26 -20.78
C GLU A 704 41.38 -25.64 -20.14
N GLN A 705 41.52 -24.82 -19.10
CA GLN A 705 40.41 -24.08 -18.47
C GLN A 705 40.53 -22.57 -18.72
N ASN A 706 39.39 -21.88 -18.89
CA ASN A 706 39.30 -20.44 -19.22
C ASN A 706 40.03 -20.06 -20.53
N SER A 707 40.06 -21.00 -21.47
CA SER A 707 40.82 -20.89 -22.72
C SER A 707 40.29 -19.78 -23.63
N GLY A 708 41.19 -19.20 -24.42
CA GLY A 708 40.90 -18.05 -25.28
C GLY A 708 40.49 -16.79 -24.50
N GLY A 709 40.75 -16.74 -23.18
CA GLY A 709 40.37 -15.64 -22.30
C GLY A 709 38.90 -15.61 -21.90
N VAL A 710 38.09 -16.60 -22.29
CA VAL A 710 36.66 -16.66 -21.94
C VAL A 710 36.48 -17.42 -20.63
N ALA A 711 36.18 -16.71 -19.55
CA ALA A 711 35.88 -17.30 -18.26
C ALA A 711 34.75 -18.35 -18.37
N GLY A 712 34.98 -19.54 -17.83
CA GLY A 712 34.06 -20.68 -17.92
C GLY A 712 34.12 -21.50 -19.21
N LYS A 713 34.85 -21.07 -20.25
CA LYS A 713 35.08 -21.90 -21.45
C LYS A 713 36.23 -22.88 -21.20
N THR A 714 35.96 -24.18 -21.38
CA THR A 714 36.92 -25.26 -21.12
C THR A 714 37.15 -26.07 -22.40
N LYS A 715 38.42 -26.42 -22.65
CA LYS A 715 38.80 -27.39 -23.69
C LYS A 715 38.72 -28.80 -23.11
N TYR A 716 38.05 -29.68 -23.83
CA TYR A 716 38.04 -31.10 -23.56
C TYR A 716 38.65 -31.86 -24.73
N GLN A 717 39.22 -33.03 -24.45
CA GLN A 717 39.38 -34.10 -25.42
C GLN A 717 38.60 -35.31 -24.91
N ALA A 718 37.82 -35.97 -25.76
CA ALA A 718 37.06 -37.15 -25.40
C ALA A 718 37.19 -38.29 -26.43
N SER A 719 36.95 -39.52 -25.97
CA SER A 719 37.12 -40.73 -26.76
C SER A 719 36.18 -41.86 -26.31
N PHE A 720 35.85 -42.77 -27.23
CA PHE A 720 35.30 -44.09 -26.88
C PHE A 720 36.39 -45.07 -26.40
N SER A 721 37.67 -44.76 -26.63
CA SER A 721 38.82 -45.63 -26.33
C SER A 721 39.64 -45.11 -25.14
N PRO A 722 40.14 -46.00 -24.24
CA PRO A 722 41.07 -45.60 -23.18
C PRO A 722 42.50 -45.38 -23.69
N ALA A 723 42.79 -45.70 -24.96
CA ALA A 723 44.14 -45.68 -25.49
C ALA A 723 44.67 -44.24 -25.62
N THR A 724 45.82 -43.97 -25.00
CA THR A 724 46.49 -42.67 -25.04
C THR A 724 47.87 -42.74 -25.69
N ASN A 725 48.23 -41.66 -26.37
CA ASN A 725 49.61 -41.32 -26.73
C ASN A 725 50.46 -41.07 -25.46
N PRO A 726 51.82 -41.00 -25.57
CA PRO A 726 52.71 -40.75 -24.43
C PRO A 726 52.51 -39.41 -23.71
N ASP A 727 51.84 -38.43 -24.32
CA ASP A 727 51.45 -37.14 -23.71
C ASP A 727 50.09 -37.21 -22.97
N GLY A 728 49.49 -38.40 -22.87
CA GLY A 728 48.17 -38.61 -22.30
C GLY A 728 47.02 -38.12 -23.18
N SER A 729 47.25 -37.76 -24.45
CA SER A 729 46.17 -37.48 -25.41
C SER A 729 45.53 -38.76 -25.91
N PHE A 730 44.20 -38.78 -26.07
CA PHE A 730 43.53 -39.95 -26.65
C PHE A 730 43.95 -40.16 -28.11
N THR A 731 44.15 -41.41 -28.51
CA THR A 731 44.57 -41.79 -29.87
C THR A 731 43.46 -41.70 -30.91
N SER A 732 42.21 -41.52 -30.47
CA SER A 732 41.00 -41.52 -31.30
C SER A 732 39.93 -40.61 -30.67
N GLY A 733 39.10 -39.98 -31.49
CA GLY A 733 38.00 -39.12 -31.04
C GLY A 733 36.73 -39.89 -30.66
N PHE A 734 35.56 -39.28 -30.88
CA PHE A 734 34.25 -39.87 -30.61
C PHE A 734 33.21 -39.50 -31.68
N GLY A 735 32.14 -40.28 -31.78
CA GLY A 735 31.02 -40.04 -32.70
C GLY A 735 29.85 -39.33 -32.02
N VAL A 736 29.36 -38.24 -32.62
CA VAL A 736 28.13 -37.56 -32.17
C VAL A 736 26.85 -38.23 -32.65
N ASN A 737 26.94 -39.03 -33.72
CA ASN A 737 25.82 -39.77 -34.31
C ASN A 737 25.93 -41.25 -33.93
N ALA A 738 26.92 -41.96 -34.48
CA ALA A 738 27.18 -43.37 -34.18
C ALA A 738 28.67 -43.61 -33.90
N ASN A 739 28.98 -44.40 -32.89
CA ASN A 739 30.35 -44.77 -32.50
C ASN A 739 30.89 -45.98 -33.30
N GLY A 740 30.74 -45.95 -34.64
CA GLY A 740 31.27 -46.99 -35.53
C GLY A 740 30.29 -48.13 -35.89
N GLY A 741 29.00 -47.84 -36.06
CA GLY A 741 27.98 -48.84 -36.44
C GLY A 741 27.73 -49.86 -35.33
N ASN A 742 27.58 -51.14 -35.67
CA ASN A 742 27.40 -52.27 -34.73
C ASN A 742 28.60 -52.52 -33.77
N TYR A 743 29.52 -51.58 -33.59
CA TYR A 743 30.75 -51.73 -32.80
C TYR A 743 30.49 -51.70 -31.27
N PRO A 744 30.03 -50.59 -30.65
CA PRO A 744 29.77 -50.54 -29.21
C PRO A 744 28.57 -51.39 -28.82
N VAL A 745 28.54 -51.81 -27.56
CA VAL A 745 27.33 -52.31 -26.90
C VAL A 745 26.38 -51.15 -26.58
N TYR A 746 25.12 -51.43 -26.23
CA TYR A 746 24.23 -50.38 -25.72
C TYR A 746 24.71 -49.90 -24.35
N SER A 747 24.63 -48.59 -24.11
CA SER A 747 25.08 -48.02 -22.84
C SER A 747 24.06 -48.17 -21.71
N ASP A 748 24.44 -47.87 -20.47
CA ASP A 748 23.57 -47.98 -19.29
C ASP A 748 22.23 -47.22 -19.46
N ILE A 749 22.25 -46.05 -20.10
CA ILE A 749 21.05 -45.22 -20.31
C ILE A 749 20.23 -45.68 -21.52
N GLU A 750 20.87 -46.24 -22.54
CA GLU A 750 20.18 -46.90 -23.66
C GLU A 750 19.49 -48.18 -23.19
N LEU A 751 20.20 -49.03 -22.43
CA LEU A 751 19.66 -50.23 -21.81
C LEU A 751 18.51 -49.91 -20.83
N TYR A 752 18.56 -48.79 -20.11
CA TYR A 752 17.42 -48.30 -19.33
C TYR A 752 16.23 -47.94 -20.23
N ALA A 753 16.43 -47.13 -21.27
CA ALA A 753 15.36 -46.72 -22.18
C ALA A 753 14.73 -47.90 -22.95
N MET A 754 15.54 -48.89 -23.35
CA MET A 754 15.08 -50.16 -23.93
C MET A 754 14.36 -51.06 -22.91
N GLY A 755 14.61 -50.88 -21.60
CA GLY A 755 14.09 -51.73 -20.54
C GLY A 755 14.87 -53.02 -20.31
N MET A 756 16.11 -53.07 -20.76
CA MET A 756 17.04 -54.16 -20.46
C MET A 756 17.64 -54.03 -19.06
N LYS A 757 17.83 -52.79 -18.57
CA LYS A 757 18.39 -52.44 -17.26
C LYS A 757 17.39 -51.61 -16.43
N SER A 758 17.31 -51.82 -15.11
CA SER A 758 16.37 -51.10 -14.24
C SER A 758 16.93 -49.76 -13.76
N ALA A 759 16.04 -48.87 -13.29
CA ALA A 759 16.46 -47.65 -12.60
C ALA A 759 17.33 -47.95 -11.36
N GLN A 760 17.05 -49.05 -10.65
CA GLN A 760 17.83 -49.44 -9.48
C GLN A 760 19.25 -49.88 -9.86
N ASP A 761 19.44 -50.53 -11.01
CA ASP A 761 20.78 -50.92 -11.47
C ASP A 761 21.64 -49.69 -11.83
N LEU A 762 21.01 -48.60 -12.30
CA LEU A 762 21.68 -47.31 -12.54
C LEU A 762 22.00 -46.59 -11.22
N ARG A 763 21.15 -46.70 -10.19
CA ARG A 763 21.50 -46.23 -8.83
C ARG A 763 22.68 -47.03 -8.25
N ASN A 764 22.65 -48.35 -8.42
CA ASN A 764 23.69 -49.26 -7.94
C ASN A 764 25.05 -49.02 -8.63
N SER A 765 25.08 -48.61 -9.91
CA SER A 765 26.32 -48.20 -10.61
C SER A 765 26.72 -46.73 -10.36
N ASN A 766 25.98 -45.99 -9.52
CA ASN A 766 26.12 -44.54 -9.32
C ASN A 766 26.13 -43.74 -10.64
N PHE A 767 25.25 -44.13 -11.57
CA PHE A 767 25.17 -43.57 -12.92
C PHE A 767 25.09 -42.03 -12.94
N ARG A 768 25.79 -41.41 -13.91
CA ARG A 768 25.70 -39.98 -14.23
C ARG A 768 25.78 -39.76 -15.74
N LEU A 769 24.76 -39.10 -16.29
CA LEU A 769 24.75 -38.60 -17.67
C LEU A 769 25.15 -37.12 -17.67
N ASN A 770 26.34 -36.82 -18.19
CA ASN A 770 26.91 -35.49 -18.34
C ASN A 770 26.69 -35.01 -19.78
N ILE A 771 25.76 -34.07 -19.97
CA ILE A 771 25.54 -33.36 -21.23
C ILE A 771 26.40 -32.09 -21.22
N TYR A 772 27.21 -31.88 -22.25
CA TYR A 772 28.02 -30.67 -22.40
C TYR A 772 27.22 -29.63 -23.18
N THR A 773 27.27 -28.38 -22.73
CA THR A 773 26.46 -27.28 -23.26
C THR A 773 27.33 -26.09 -23.67
N GLY A 774 26.78 -25.21 -24.51
CA GLY A 774 27.53 -24.10 -25.12
C GLY A 774 28.73 -24.59 -25.93
N CYS A 775 28.58 -25.72 -26.64
CA CYS A 775 29.66 -26.30 -27.41
C CYS A 775 30.01 -25.46 -28.63
N SER A 776 31.30 -25.47 -28.99
CA SER A 776 31.78 -24.96 -30.28
C SER A 776 32.84 -25.90 -30.84
N TYR A 777 32.88 -26.06 -32.17
CA TYR A 777 33.89 -26.87 -32.85
C TYR A 777 35.32 -26.43 -32.47
N ASP A 778 36.20 -27.41 -32.32
CA ASP A 778 37.64 -27.25 -32.52
C ASP A 778 37.99 -27.85 -33.89
N ASN A 779 38.97 -27.27 -34.60
CA ASN A 779 39.39 -27.79 -35.91
C ASN A 779 39.97 -29.22 -35.84
N THR A 780 40.29 -29.71 -34.64
CA THR A 780 40.75 -31.07 -34.36
C THR A 780 39.65 -31.99 -33.77
N PHE A 781 38.36 -31.68 -33.98
CA PHE A 781 37.23 -32.46 -33.45
C PHE A 781 37.28 -33.96 -33.79
N GLY A 782 37.81 -34.36 -34.95
CA GLY A 782 38.00 -35.78 -35.31
C GLY A 782 38.96 -36.54 -34.37
N ALA A 783 39.86 -35.84 -33.68
CA ALA A 783 40.71 -36.37 -32.61
C ALA A 783 40.09 -36.19 -31.20
N GLY A 784 38.79 -35.87 -31.14
CA GLY A 784 38.00 -35.80 -29.91
C GLY A 784 38.00 -34.43 -29.21
N TYR A 785 38.64 -33.41 -29.78
CA TYR A 785 38.75 -32.10 -29.15
C TYR A 785 37.50 -31.25 -29.35
N PHE A 786 36.97 -30.68 -28.27
CA PHE A 786 35.84 -29.74 -28.34
C PHE A 786 35.90 -28.70 -27.22
N TRP A 787 35.12 -27.65 -27.41
CA TRP A 787 34.90 -26.62 -26.40
C TRP A 787 33.53 -26.78 -25.74
N SER A 788 33.41 -26.37 -24.49
CA SER A 788 32.13 -26.22 -23.81
C SER A 788 32.20 -25.11 -22.76
N THR A 789 31.06 -24.49 -22.45
CA THR A 789 30.91 -23.47 -21.39
C THR A 789 30.14 -23.98 -20.17
N GLY A 790 29.78 -25.26 -20.12
CA GLY A 790 28.99 -25.82 -19.03
C GLY A 790 28.69 -27.32 -19.19
N ILE A 791 28.47 -27.99 -18.07
CA ILE A 791 28.06 -29.40 -18.03
C ILE A 791 26.79 -29.51 -17.20
N THR A 792 25.75 -30.15 -17.73
CA THR A 792 24.56 -30.55 -16.99
C THR A 792 24.67 -32.04 -16.68
N SER A 793 24.73 -32.39 -15.39
CA SER A 793 24.81 -33.78 -14.93
C SER A 793 23.44 -34.25 -14.45
N TYR A 794 23.00 -35.42 -14.90
CA TYR A 794 21.76 -36.06 -14.50
C TYR A 794 22.03 -37.40 -13.82
N THR A 795 21.41 -37.62 -12.65
CA THR A 795 21.16 -38.96 -12.10
C THR A 795 20.00 -39.62 -12.83
N ILE A 796 19.80 -40.92 -12.60
CA ILE A 796 18.58 -41.60 -13.06
C ILE A 796 17.31 -41.05 -12.39
N ASP A 797 17.41 -40.55 -11.16
CA ASP A 797 16.27 -39.99 -10.41
C ASP A 797 15.88 -38.60 -10.92
N ASP A 798 16.83 -37.78 -11.40
CA ASP A 798 16.53 -36.51 -12.07
C ASP A 798 15.76 -36.73 -13.38
N LEU A 799 16.15 -37.76 -14.15
CA LEU A 799 15.46 -38.12 -15.40
C LEU A 799 14.05 -38.67 -15.11
N ILE A 800 13.87 -39.45 -14.04
CA ILE A 800 12.56 -39.93 -13.59
C ILE A 800 11.69 -38.76 -13.09
N ALA A 801 12.25 -37.80 -12.36
CA ALA A 801 11.54 -36.59 -11.94
C ALA A 801 11.11 -35.72 -13.14
N ALA A 802 11.95 -35.64 -14.18
CA ALA A 802 11.69 -34.83 -15.38
C ALA A 802 10.74 -35.49 -16.41
N LYS A 803 10.69 -36.83 -16.49
CA LYS A 803 9.96 -37.58 -17.54
C LYS A 803 8.95 -38.60 -17.03
N GLY A 804 8.87 -38.81 -15.72
CA GLY A 804 8.15 -39.93 -15.10
C GLY A 804 8.96 -41.23 -15.11
N GLN A 805 8.54 -42.20 -14.30
CA GLN A 805 9.15 -43.53 -14.28
C GLN A 805 8.92 -44.23 -15.63
N ARG A 806 9.91 -45.02 -16.09
CA ARG A 806 9.74 -45.83 -17.30
C ARG A 806 8.74 -46.97 -17.04
N VAL A 807 7.67 -47.01 -17.85
CA VAL A 807 6.61 -48.03 -17.80
C VAL A 807 6.38 -48.60 -19.21
N PRO A 808 6.36 -49.94 -19.42
CA PRO A 808 6.66 -51.00 -18.44
C PRO A 808 8.07 -50.83 -17.85
N ASP A 809 8.32 -51.36 -16.65
CA ASP A 809 9.64 -51.31 -16.01
C ASP A 809 10.60 -52.33 -16.65
N ALA A 810 11.83 -52.47 -16.13
CA ALA A 810 12.78 -53.44 -16.68
C ALA A 810 12.41 -54.91 -16.39
N SER A 811 11.62 -55.22 -15.36
CA SER A 811 11.15 -56.59 -15.11
C SER A 811 9.99 -57.01 -16.03
N SER A 812 9.08 -56.07 -16.34
CA SER A 812 7.91 -56.30 -17.22
C SER A 812 8.15 -55.96 -18.70
N SER A 813 9.30 -55.40 -19.08
CA SER A 813 9.62 -55.08 -20.48
C SER A 813 9.88 -56.30 -21.36
N GLN A 814 9.38 -56.23 -22.60
CA GLN A 814 9.69 -57.17 -23.66
C GLN A 814 11.21 -57.27 -23.89
N LYS A 815 11.75 -58.50 -23.88
CA LYS A 815 13.19 -58.81 -24.11
C LYS A 815 13.47 -59.43 -25.47
N ASN A 816 12.46 -60.11 -26.02
CA ASN A 816 12.55 -60.89 -27.26
C ASN A 816 11.67 -60.21 -28.31
N PHE A 817 12.24 -59.87 -29.46
CA PHE A 817 11.55 -59.16 -30.54
C PHE A 817 11.55 -60.00 -31.82
N LYS A 818 10.41 -60.13 -32.50
CA LYS A 818 10.35 -60.76 -33.82
C LYS A 818 10.71 -59.74 -34.90
N VAL A 819 11.63 -60.11 -35.79
CA VAL A 819 12.04 -59.29 -36.95
C VAL A 819 11.67 -60.02 -38.23
N LEU A 820 10.93 -59.35 -39.10
CA LEU A 820 10.76 -59.75 -40.50
C LEU A 820 11.85 -59.08 -41.33
N THR A 821 12.53 -59.79 -42.23
CA THR A 821 13.36 -59.12 -43.25
C THR A 821 12.73 -59.26 -44.63
N VAL A 822 12.56 -58.11 -45.30
CA VAL A 822 12.09 -58.01 -46.68
C VAL A 822 13.25 -57.53 -47.55
N VAL A 823 13.67 -58.38 -48.49
CA VAL A 823 14.64 -58.02 -49.52
C VAL A 823 13.90 -57.36 -50.67
N LEU A 824 14.40 -56.21 -51.10
CA LEU A 824 13.84 -55.37 -52.14
C LEU A 824 14.74 -55.45 -53.38
N THR A 825 14.30 -56.26 -54.35
CA THR A 825 14.95 -56.46 -55.65
C THR A 825 14.25 -55.64 -56.71
N ALA A 826 14.96 -55.08 -57.69
CA ALA A 826 14.34 -54.47 -58.85
C ALA A 826 13.89 -55.54 -59.85
N GLU A 827 12.76 -55.33 -60.53
CA GLU A 827 12.25 -56.24 -61.59
C GLU A 827 13.27 -56.49 -62.72
N SER A 828 14.25 -55.59 -62.90
CA SER A 828 15.35 -55.71 -63.86
C SER A 828 16.58 -56.48 -63.35
N GLU A 829 16.61 -56.93 -62.09
CA GLU A 829 17.76 -57.62 -61.51
C GLU A 829 17.71 -59.14 -61.74
N THR A 830 18.89 -59.72 -61.98
CA THR A 830 19.07 -61.14 -62.30
C THR A 830 20.18 -61.81 -61.47
N VAL A 831 20.77 -61.07 -60.53
CA VAL A 831 21.84 -61.49 -59.63
C VAL A 831 21.46 -61.01 -58.23
N HIS A 832 21.50 -61.92 -57.25
CA HIS A 832 20.97 -61.69 -55.91
C HIS A 832 21.96 -62.09 -54.82
N HIS A 833 22.00 -61.33 -53.72
CA HIS A 833 22.95 -61.51 -52.62
C HIS A 833 22.29 -62.10 -51.36
N TYR A 834 21.21 -62.87 -51.53
CA TYR A 834 20.44 -63.50 -50.45
C TYR A 834 21.32 -64.21 -49.41
N THR A 835 22.35 -64.94 -49.85
CA THR A 835 23.32 -65.62 -48.99
C THR A 835 24.04 -64.67 -48.01
N ASP A 836 24.39 -63.47 -48.43
CA ASP A 836 25.11 -62.49 -47.58
C ASP A 836 24.14 -61.70 -46.68
N ILE A 837 22.93 -61.44 -47.16
CA ILE A 837 21.80 -60.96 -46.36
C ILE A 837 21.50 -61.94 -45.21
N VAL A 838 21.36 -63.24 -45.51
CA VAL A 838 21.13 -64.31 -44.52
C VAL A 838 22.28 -64.38 -43.50
N LYS A 839 23.55 -64.29 -43.93
CA LYS A 839 24.70 -64.24 -43.01
C LYS A 839 24.59 -63.06 -42.04
N GLY A 840 24.36 -61.84 -42.54
CA GLY A 840 24.29 -60.64 -41.71
C GLY A 840 23.18 -60.69 -40.65
N ILE A 841 21.99 -61.14 -41.06
CA ILE A 841 20.83 -61.31 -40.16
C ILE A 841 21.09 -62.43 -39.14
N SER A 842 21.65 -63.56 -39.56
CA SER A 842 21.94 -64.70 -38.69
C SER A 842 23.01 -64.38 -37.65
N TRP A 843 24.01 -63.55 -38.01
CA TRP A 843 24.98 -63.02 -37.06
C TRP A 843 24.33 -62.04 -36.07
N LEU A 844 23.54 -61.07 -36.55
CA LEU A 844 22.92 -60.03 -35.73
C LEU A 844 21.91 -60.59 -34.71
N SER A 845 21.24 -61.69 -35.07
CA SER A 845 20.33 -62.46 -34.21
C SER A 845 20.99 -63.67 -33.52
N GLY A 846 22.30 -63.83 -33.63
CA GLY A 846 23.05 -64.99 -33.13
C GLY A 846 23.02 -65.13 -31.59
N ALA A 847 22.96 -66.37 -31.11
CA ALA A 847 22.90 -66.67 -29.67
C ALA A 847 24.27 -66.53 -28.96
N ALA A 848 25.37 -66.64 -29.70
CA ALA A 848 26.74 -66.59 -29.18
C ALA A 848 27.25 -65.14 -29.02
N ASN A 849 28.15 -64.93 -28.05
CA ASN A 849 28.92 -63.70 -27.88
C ASN A 849 30.09 -63.67 -28.88
N ASP A 850 29.79 -63.83 -30.17
CA ASP A 850 30.80 -64.15 -31.18
C ASP A 850 31.75 -62.97 -31.47
N ASN A 851 33.03 -63.30 -31.65
CA ASN A 851 34.13 -62.40 -31.98
C ASN A 851 34.80 -62.79 -33.31
N SER A 852 34.14 -63.62 -34.14
CA SER A 852 34.68 -64.25 -35.35
C SER A 852 35.12 -63.33 -36.50
N TYR A 853 35.07 -61.99 -36.35
CA TYR A 853 35.54 -61.06 -37.39
C TYR A 853 36.95 -60.53 -37.11
N PRO A 854 37.94 -60.78 -37.98
CA PRO A 854 39.30 -60.27 -37.78
C PRO A 854 39.35 -58.74 -37.93
N GLY A 855 39.87 -58.07 -36.90
CA GLY A 855 40.24 -56.65 -36.92
C GLY A 855 39.26 -55.67 -36.27
N TRP A 856 37.98 -56.02 -36.06
CA TRP A 856 36.97 -55.10 -35.51
C TRP A 856 36.07 -55.76 -34.47
N ALA A 857 35.94 -55.15 -33.29
CA ALA A 857 35.24 -55.69 -32.12
C ALA A 857 33.70 -55.51 -32.18
N ILE A 858 33.08 -55.85 -33.31
CA ILE A 858 31.62 -55.71 -33.52
C ILE A 858 30.77 -56.59 -32.59
N SER A 859 29.52 -56.16 -32.37
CA SER A 859 28.56 -56.75 -31.44
C SER A 859 27.25 -57.10 -32.14
N ASN A 860 26.72 -58.30 -31.91
CA ASN A 860 25.34 -58.65 -32.28
C ASN A 860 24.35 -58.17 -31.20
N PHE A 861 23.03 -58.26 -31.45
CA PHE A 861 22.03 -57.70 -30.53
C PHE A 861 22.09 -58.31 -29.12
N ARG A 862 22.40 -59.61 -29.03
CA ARG A 862 22.51 -60.28 -27.73
C ARG A 862 23.74 -59.81 -26.95
N LYS A 863 24.91 -59.69 -27.60
CA LYS A 863 26.14 -59.12 -27.00
C LYS A 863 25.93 -57.64 -26.61
N ALA A 864 25.30 -56.85 -27.49
CA ALA A 864 25.01 -55.44 -27.25
C ALA A 864 24.03 -55.18 -26.09
N THR A 865 23.09 -56.11 -25.83
CA THR A 865 22.16 -56.04 -24.69
C THR A 865 22.67 -56.74 -23.43
N GLY A 866 23.97 -57.02 -23.32
CA GLY A 866 24.56 -57.69 -22.15
C GLY A 866 24.08 -59.14 -21.95
N GLY A 867 23.57 -59.78 -23.01
CA GLY A 867 23.00 -61.13 -22.98
C GLY A 867 21.51 -61.21 -22.66
N VAL A 868 20.86 -60.07 -22.37
CA VAL A 868 19.48 -59.96 -21.86
C VAL A 868 18.42 -59.97 -22.97
N GLY A 869 18.71 -59.35 -24.13
CA GLY A 869 17.79 -59.25 -25.26
C GLY A 869 18.02 -60.30 -26.34
N SER A 870 17.00 -60.56 -27.16
CA SER A 870 17.12 -61.38 -28.37
C SER A 870 16.28 -60.85 -29.54
N LEU A 871 16.73 -61.16 -30.77
CA LEU A 871 15.96 -60.99 -32.00
C LEU A 871 15.63 -62.37 -32.57
N LEU A 872 14.36 -62.63 -32.86
CA LEU A 872 13.92 -63.82 -33.59
C LEU A 872 13.69 -63.46 -35.06
N THR A 873 14.55 -63.97 -35.93
CA THR A 873 14.55 -63.70 -37.38
C THR A 873 14.11 -64.91 -38.22
N THR A 874 13.87 -66.07 -37.60
CA THR A 874 13.53 -67.33 -38.27
C THR A 874 12.03 -67.63 -38.27
N GLY A 875 11.60 -68.54 -39.15
CA GLY A 875 10.23 -69.06 -39.12
C GLY A 875 9.16 -68.08 -39.58
N VAL A 876 9.51 -67.09 -40.42
CA VAL A 876 8.57 -66.15 -41.05
C VAL A 876 7.43 -66.89 -41.75
N LYS A 877 7.74 -68.05 -42.34
CA LYS A 877 6.79 -68.99 -42.95
C LYS A 877 5.60 -69.37 -42.04
N ASN A 878 5.79 -69.43 -40.72
CA ASN A 878 4.72 -69.73 -39.77
C ASN A 878 3.76 -68.54 -39.57
N SER A 879 4.20 -67.33 -39.92
CA SER A 879 3.39 -66.11 -39.90
C SER A 879 2.77 -65.81 -41.28
N TRP A 880 3.01 -66.65 -42.30
CA TRP A 880 2.49 -66.45 -43.65
C TRP A 880 1.01 -66.78 -43.73
N LYS A 881 0.22 -65.90 -44.34
CA LYS A 881 -1.20 -66.12 -44.58
C LYS A 881 -1.37 -67.15 -45.69
N THR A 882 -1.88 -68.32 -45.34
CA THR A 882 -2.28 -69.34 -46.31
C THR A 882 -3.19 -68.71 -47.38
N PRO A 883 -2.96 -68.95 -48.69
CA PRO A 883 -3.86 -68.44 -49.72
C PRO A 883 -5.28 -68.91 -49.44
N THR A 884 -6.18 -67.96 -49.20
CA THR A 884 -7.62 -68.25 -49.07
C THR A 884 -8.10 -68.87 -50.37
N GLN A 885 -8.52 -70.14 -50.31
CA GLN A 885 -9.15 -70.79 -51.46
C GLN A 885 -10.41 -69.97 -51.82
N SER A 886 -10.35 -69.28 -52.96
CA SER A 886 -11.51 -68.67 -53.57
C SER A 886 -12.51 -69.79 -53.89
N VAL A 887 -13.70 -69.70 -53.29
CA VAL A 887 -14.69 -70.80 -53.31
C VAL A 887 -15.32 -70.90 -54.70
N VAL A 888 -14.64 -71.63 -55.60
CA VAL A 888 -15.23 -72.13 -56.83
C VAL A 888 -16.26 -73.19 -56.44
N LYS A 889 -17.54 -72.78 -56.36
CA LYS A 889 -18.66 -73.70 -56.18
C LYS A 889 -18.62 -74.75 -57.28
N LYS A 890 -18.46 -76.04 -56.91
CA LYS A 890 -18.81 -77.15 -57.79
C LYS A 890 -20.28 -77.02 -58.18
N VAL A 891 -20.54 -76.76 -59.46
CA VAL A 891 -21.85 -76.98 -60.08
C VAL A 891 -21.80 -78.34 -60.77
N SER A 892 -22.70 -79.24 -60.39
CA SER A 892 -22.76 -80.59 -60.96
C SER A 892 -23.45 -80.61 -62.33
N LEU A 893 -23.04 -81.59 -63.14
CA LEU A 893 -23.47 -81.81 -64.53
C LEU A 893 -24.97 -82.10 -64.68
N ARG A 894 -25.57 -81.59 -65.76
CA ARG A 894 -26.64 -82.27 -66.53
C ARG A 894 -26.43 -82.09 -68.03
N SER A 895 -27.09 -82.93 -68.82
CA SER A 895 -26.66 -83.39 -70.15
C SER A 895 -27.45 -82.84 -71.34
N SER A 896 -26.73 -82.53 -72.43
CA SER A 896 -27.14 -82.69 -73.85
C SER A 896 -28.33 -81.85 -74.40
N PRO A 897 -28.54 -81.75 -75.74
CA PRO A 897 -27.71 -82.20 -76.88
C PRO A 897 -27.32 -81.06 -77.87
N ILE A 898 -26.63 -81.43 -78.96
CA ILE A 898 -26.19 -80.59 -80.09
C ILE A 898 -27.35 -80.36 -81.10
N PRO A 899 -27.34 -79.24 -81.84
CA PRO A 899 -27.50 -79.32 -83.31
C PRO A 899 -26.38 -78.57 -84.08
N ALA A 900 -26.03 -79.06 -85.27
CA ALA A 900 -24.86 -78.61 -86.04
C ALA A 900 -25.21 -77.81 -87.31
N LYS A 901 -24.26 -77.00 -87.83
CA LYS A 901 -24.30 -76.45 -89.20
C LYS A 901 -22.92 -76.10 -89.81
N THR A 902 -22.22 -77.14 -90.26
CA THR A 902 -21.85 -77.34 -91.68
C THR A 902 -21.21 -76.20 -92.51
N ILE A 903 -19.87 -76.28 -92.73
CA ILE A 903 -19.10 -75.98 -94.00
C ILE A 903 -19.11 -74.50 -94.47
N GLN A 904 -18.11 -73.86 -95.13
CA GLN A 904 -16.75 -74.16 -95.68
C GLN A 904 -15.64 -73.54 -94.76
N VAL A 905 -14.30 -73.72 -94.89
CA VAL A 905 -13.37 -74.43 -95.82
C VAL A 905 -12.95 -73.74 -97.14
N ASP A 906 -11.86 -72.95 -97.15
CA ASP A 906 -11.04 -72.79 -98.36
C ASP A 906 -9.52 -72.59 -98.10
N LYS A 907 -8.70 -73.06 -99.07
CA LYS A 907 -7.24 -72.95 -99.37
C LYS A 907 -6.25 -72.40 -98.30
N ILE A 908 -5.19 -73.13 -97.91
CA ILE A 908 -3.87 -73.33 -98.60
C ILE A 908 -3.06 -72.01 -98.64
N ASP A 909 -1.85 -71.94 -98.05
CA ASP A 909 -0.62 -72.58 -98.56
C ASP A 909 0.40 -73.06 -97.49
N LYS A 910 1.42 -73.83 -97.91
CA LYS A 910 2.56 -74.36 -97.13
C LYS A 910 3.91 -74.10 -97.82
N LYS A 911 4.86 -73.50 -97.09
CA LYS A 911 6.33 -73.66 -97.24
C LYS A 911 7.00 -73.29 -95.89
N LEU A 912 7.99 -74.00 -95.33
CA LEU A 912 9.33 -74.39 -95.86
C LEU A 912 10.21 -73.13 -96.06
N LEU A 913 11.46 -73.00 -95.61
CA LEU A 913 12.49 -73.88 -94.99
C LEU A 913 13.29 -73.01 -93.96
N TYR A 914 13.77 -73.49 -92.81
CA TYR A 914 14.99 -74.29 -92.54
C TYR A 914 16.34 -73.53 -92.68
N ASN A 915 17.22 -73.72 -91.69
CA ASN A 915 18.70 -73.60 -91.65
C ASN A 915 19.47 -72.32 -91.22
N PHE A 916 20.39 -72.60 -90.26
CA PHE A 916 21.78 -72.16 -90.05
C PHE A 916 22.20 -70.73 -89.63
N ARG A 917 23.05 -70.72 -88.57
CA ARG A 917 24.21 -69.84 -88.24
C ARG A 917 24.00 -68.32 -88.38
N HIS A 918 24.17 -67.57 -87.31
CA HIS A 918 25.44 -67.55 -86.58
C HIS A 918 25.39 -67.79 -85.06
#